data_AF-A0A150RWK2-F1
#
_entry.id   AF-A0A150RWK2-F1
#
_cell.length_a   1.000
_cell.length_b   1.000
_cell.length_c   1.000
_cell.angle_alpha   90.00
_cell.angle_beta   90.00
_cell.angle_gamma   90.00
#
_symmetry.space_group_name_H-M   'P 1'
#
loop_
_entity.id
_entity.type
_entity.pdbx_description
1 polymer ?
#
loop_
_entity_poly.entity_id
_entity_poly.type
_entity_poly.pdbx_seq_one_letter_code
_entity_poly.pdbx_strand_id
1 'polypeptide(L)'
;MPILALTLSSRDDSLVVHRFTVHEAISTPFSVSVWARSPDPAVDLAGIVGRPGSFHADVGYGFAHQPGGRMWSGLICRAELVHATRTAPGQQNVSTYHFRLVPTLWQLTQRLNHRIYQHLSIPDIIDRVLGEWRIGAEWRIDRARYPKLDYKVQYGETDYVFLSRLLEEAGIAYTFTGGDGQVSTPTFSDRLEATPPRPASPILYVGDPSDGVARELVTGVRLSREVRPGTVSVRDHDFRRPVFPLVESARSASAEDRYEQYRYRPGAFLVETGKPAGSPVADDQGFARHDAAYGRELAHRELYGERVGLRGIAFETNAFDVVPGVVFSIDSHPHPELAASRKLLVVESSFEGTPHGEWTLSGQAVFADSPYRPARRTPKPVVHGFQSAVVVGPRGQEVYVDEFGRVRVQLAWDREGQKDEHSSCWMRVYQGWGGAGWGMIALPRVGQEVLVTFLQGDPDQPIVIGRTYNAVQNAPYTLPEHSTRSAWKSDSSPGGGGFNEVMLEDLKGKELVWQHAQKDRERLVKNDEQSTVVHDRQKLVNNDEAERIDGHARRSVSKNVDAVTGRDRRERIEGSCHLEVRASYREEVRGTQSCTVELGQQERVGGRHALRAEKKIHYVAEAFVGEGADDVTIRGPGGFIRMDAAGVTIKGTLVKINVSGSPGKGGGAHPGAPEQPVGVDSDDT
;
A
#
# COMPACT_ATOMS: atom_id res chain seq x y z
N MET A 1 24.25 2.25 -61.53
CA MET A 1 24.77 1.08 -60.79
C MET A 1 24.36 1.25 -59.34
N PRO A 2 23.93 0.18 -58.64
CA PRO A 2 23.59 0.30 -57.23
C PRO A 2 24.82 0.69 -56.41
N ILE A 3 24.62 1.52 -55.39
CA ILE A 3 25.68 1.92 -54.44
C ILE A 3 25.42 1.21 -53.12
N LEU A 4 26.34 0.35 -52.70
CA LEU A 4 26.30 -0.29 -51.39
C LEU A 4 27.54 0.15 -50.60
N ALA A 5 27.32 0.90 -49.53
CA ALA A 5 28.40 1.43 -48.69
C ALA A 5 28.19 1.02 -47.24
N LEU A 6 29.17 0.33 -46.66
CA LEU A 6 29.25 0.04 -45.23
C LEU A 6 30.27 1.00 -44.61
N THR A 7 29.83 1.86 -43.71
CA THR A 7 30.70 2.76 -42.94
C THR A 7 30.86 2.24 -41.54
N LEU A 8 32.11 1.98 -41.12
CA LEU A 8 32.45 1.56 -39.76
C LEU A 8 33.29 2.63 -39.06
N SER A 9 33.22 2.66 -37.73
CA SER A 9 34.01 3.60 -36.92
C SER A 9 35.53 3.42 -37.08
N SER A 10 36.00 2.22 -37.44
CA SER A 10 37.41 1.94 -37.74
C SER A 10 37.91 2.62 -39.03
N ARG A 11 36.98 3.11 -39.89
CA ARG A 11 37.25 3.66 -41.23
C ARG A 11 38.10 2.74 -42.09
N ASP A 12 37.86 1.44 -41.98
CA ASP A 12 38.52 0.45 -42.82
C ASP A 12 37.88 0.44 -44.21
N ASP A 13 38.50 1.15 -45.15
CA ASP A 13 38.06 1.26 -46.54
C ASP A 13 38.29 -0.04 -47.35
N SER A 14 38.87 -1.08 -46.74
CA SER A 14 39.14 -2.36 -47.41
C SER A 14 37.91 -3.27 -47.52
N LEU A 15 36.83 -2.95 -46.83
CA LEU A 15 35.60 -3.76 -46.77
C LEU A 15 34.64 -3.44 -47.92
N VAL A 16 34.45 -4.41 -48.81
CA VAL A 16 33.51 -4.32 -49.93
C VAL A 16 32.28 -5.17 -49.65
N VAL A 17 31.08 -4.56 -49.68
CA VAL A 17 29.81 -5.28 -49.47
C VAL A 17 29.64 -6.37 -50.53
N HIS A 18 29.32 -7.59 -50.08
CA HIS A 18 29.12 -8.76 -50.94
C HIS A 18 27.67 -9.27 -50.91
N ARG A 19 27.03 -9.22 -49.75
CA ARG A 19 25.61 -9.55 -49.55
C ARG A 19 25.06 -8.70 -48.41
N PHE A 20 23.80 -8.36 -48.46
CA PHE A 20 23.11 -7.75 -47.33
C PHE A 20 21.70 -8.30 -47.17
N THR A 21 21.18 -8.19 -45.95
CA THR A 21 19.77 -8.39 -45.62
C THR A 21 19.36 -7.34 -44.59
N VAL A 22 18.27 -6.64 -44.86
CA VAL A 22 17.65 -5.65 -43.98
C VAL A 22 16.28 -6.18 -43.57
N HIS A 23 15.97 -6.06 -42.28
CA HIS A 23 14.66 -6.36 -41.72
C HIS A 23 14.19 -5.20 -40.87
N GLU A 24 12.97 -4.73 -41.12
CA GLU A 24 12.34 -3.60 -40.43
C GLU A 24 10.89 -3.95 -40.14
N ALA A 25 10.40 -3.57 -38.96
CA ALA A 25 9.00 -3.71 -38.61
C ALA A 25 8.55 -2.60 -37.65
N ILE A 26 7.26 -2.27 -37.67
CA ILE A 26 6.66 -1.36 -36.68
C ILE A 26 6.89 -1.93 -35.28
N SER A 27 7.26 -1.06 -34.35
CA SER A 27 7.53 -1.39 -32.95
C SER A 27 8.59 -2.49 -32.75
N THR A 28 9.54 -2.59 -33.69
CA THR A 28 10.66 -3.55 -33.62
C THR A 28 11.96 -2.85 -34.05
N PRO A 29 13.08 -2.99 -33.31
CA PRO A 29 14.39 -2.51 -33.77
C PRO A 29 14.76 -3.15 -35.10
N PHE A 30 15.11 -2.34 -36.10
CA PHE A 30 15.58 -2.90 -37.37
C PHE A 30 16.87 -3.70 -37.18
N SER A 31 17.14 -4.59 -38.13
CA SER A 31 18.36 -5.38 -38.16
C SER A 31 18.91 -5.42 -39.57
N VAL A 32 20.15 -4.96 -39.75
CA VAL A 32 20.87 -5.03 -41.02
C VAL A 32 22.03 -6.00 -40.86
N SER A 33 22.07 -7.04 -41.69
CA SER A 33 23.16 -8.00 -41.76
C SER A 33 23.94 -7.76 -43.04
N VAL A 34 25.22 -7.46 -42.93
CA VAL A 34 26.10 -7.16 -44.07
C VAL A 34 27.24 -8.17 -44.08
N TRP A 35 27.39 -8.89 -45.19
CA TRP A 35 28.57 -9.68 -45.48
C TRP A 35 29.49 -8.87 -46.39
N ALA A 36 30.66 -8.52 -45.89
CA ALA A 36 31.66 -7.75 -46.63
C ALA A 36 32.94 -8.57 -46.80
N ARG A 37 33.65 -8.36 -47.92
CA ARG A 37 34.94 -8.98 -48.20
C ARG A 37 36.05 -7.97 -48.00
N SER A 38 37.15 -8.38 -47.37
CA SER A 38 38.36 -7.57 -47.23
C SER A 38 39.61 -8.39 -47.58
N PRO A 39 40.64 -7.76 -48.18
CA PRO A 39 41.96 -8.34 -48.32
C PRO A 39 42.73 -8.44 -47.00
N ASP A 40 42.32 -7.70 -45.96
CA ASP A 40 42.88 -7.80 -44.62
C ASP A 40 42.26 -9.02 -43.89
N PRO A 41 43.06 -10.05 -43.52
CA PRO A 41 42.56 -11.18 -42.76
C PRO A 41 42.43 -10.89 -41.25
N ALA A 42 42.87 -9.73 -40.77
CA ALA A 42 42.98 -9.38 -39.36
C ALA A 42 42.20 -8.11 -38.98
N VAL A 43 41.08 -7.84 -39.65
CA VAL A 43 40.15 -6.74 -39.30
C VAL A 43 39.84 -6.75 -37.79
N ASP A 44 40.04 -5.61 -37.11
CA ASP A 44 39.83 -5.47 -35.67
C ASP A 44 38.34 -5.51 -35.28
N LEU A 45 37.82 -6.71 -35.08
CA LEU A 45 36.42 -6.93 -34.70
C LEU A 45 36.10 -6.29 -33.34
N ALA A 46 37.04 -6.28 -32.40
CA ALA A 46 36.83 -5.72 -31.06
C ALA A 46 36.71 -4.19 -31.10
N GLY A 47 37.47 -3.53 -31.97
CA GLY A 47 37.35 -2.11 -32.25
C GLY A 47 36.06 -1.72 -32.98
N ILE A 48 35.38 -2.67 -33.63
CA ILE A 48 34.14 -2.43 -34.40
C ILE A 48 32.87 -2.69 -33.56
N VAL A 49 32.83 -3.79 -32.81
CA VAL A 49 31.63 -4.16 -32.02
C VAL A 49 31.34 -3.10 -30.95
N GLY A 50 30.07 -2.73 -30.81
CA GLY A 50 29.60 -1.70 -29.90
C GLY A 50 29.88 -0.27 -30.37
N ARG A 51 30.49 -0.07 -31.54
CA ARG A 51 30.75 1.26 -32.12
C ARG A 51 29.70 1.65 -33.16
N PRO A 52 29.56 2.96 -33.45
CA PRO A 52 28.72 3.44 -34.52
C PRO A 52 29.07 2.84 -35.88
N GLY A 53 28.04 2.53 -36.66
CA GLY A 53 28.17 2.13 -38.06
C GLY A 53 26.95 2.56 -38.86
N SER A 54 27.10 2.62 -40.18
CA SER A 54 25.98 2.82 -41.10
C SER A 54 26.10 1.95 -42.33
N PHE A 55 24.95 1.58 -42.87
CA PHE A 55 24.81 0.90 -44.14
C PHE A 55 23.97 1.78 -45.05
N HIS A 56 24.49 2.12 -46.22
CA HIS A 56 23.79 2.89 -47.25
C HIS A 56 23.59 2.01 -48.47
N ALA A 57 22.36 1.93 -48.95
CA ALA A 57 21.99 1.22 -50.17
C ALA A 57 21.23 2.14 -51.11
N ASP A 58 21.75 2.35 -52.30
CA ASP A 58 21.11 3.05 -53.41
C ASP A 58 20.85 2.06 -54.53
N VAL A 59 19.59 1.95 -54.94
CA VAL A 59 19.16 1.03 -55.99
C VAL A 59 19.62 1.51 -57.37
N GLY A 60 19.87 2.82 -57.54
CA GLY A 60 20.33 3.41 -58.79
C GLY A 60 19.33 3.33 -59.95
N TYR A 61 18.06 3.03 -59.66
CA TYR A 61 16.98 3.02 -60.64
C TYR A 61 16.49 4.45 -60.92
N GLY A 62 16.58 4.90 -62.17
CA GLY A 62 16.12 6.24 -62.58
C GLY A 62 14.60 6.46 -62.51
N PHE A 63 13.82 5.41 -62.24
CA PHE A 63 12.36 5.46 -62.08
C PHE A 63 11.91 5.50 -60.62
N ALA A 64 12.81 5.40 -59.65
CA ALA A 64 12.46 5.47 -58.23
C ALA A 64 11.99 6.89 -57.87
N HIS A 65 10.86 6.99 -57.16
CA HIS A 65 10.27 8.29 -56.83
C HIS A 65 11.13 9.15 -55.89
N GLN A 66 12.02 8.54 -55.10
CA GLN A 66 13.12 9.22 -54.42
C GLN A 66 14.43 8.82 -55.10
N PRO A 67 15.12 9.72 -55.82
CA PRO A 67 16.42 9.44 -56.43
C PRO A 67 17.58 9.37 -55.41
N GLY A 68 17.32 8.88 -54.20
CA GLY A 68 18.28 8.77 -53.11
C GLY A 68 18.28 7.36 -52.51
N GLY A 69 19.45 6.89 -52.12
CA GLY A 69 19.58 5.66 -51.36
C GLY A 69 19.03 5.79 -49.95
N ARG A 70 18.91 4.64 -49.28
CA ARG A 70 18.48 4.55 -47.88
C ARG A 70 19.68 4.29 -47.01
N MET A 71 19.73 4.97 -45.88
CA MET A 71 20.77 4.77 -44.88
C MET A 71 20.17 4.26 -43.57
N TRP A 72 20.75 3.17 -43.07
CA TRP A 72 20.55 2.67 -41.71
C TRP A 72 21.78 3.00 -40.91
N SER A 73 21.59 3.54 -39.71
CA SER A 73 22.69 3.91 -38.84
C SER A 73 22.37 3.56 -37.39
N GLY A 74 23.40 3.22 -36.64
CA GLY A 74 23.25 2.80 -35.26
C GLY A 74 24.54 2.18 -34.79
N LEU A 75 24.47 0.97 -34.24
CA LEU A 75 25.60 0.28 -33.63
C LEU A 75 25.83 -1.09 -34.27
N ILE A 76 27.09 -1.48 -34.40
CA ILE A 76 27.44 -2.86 -34.76
C ILE A 76 27.33 -3.73 -33.51
N CYS A 77 26.28 -4.54 -33.39
CA CYS A 77 26.09 -5.42 -32.22
C CYS A 77 26.78 -6.77 -32.35
N ARG A 78 27.17 -7.16 -33.56
CA ARG A 78 27.93 -8.39 -33.84
C ARG A 78 28.87 -8.17 -35.03
N ALA A 79 30.09 -8.69 -34.91
CA ALA A 79 31.06 -8.78 -35.99
C ALA A 79 31.69 -10.18 -35.96
N GLU A 80 31.89 -10.79 -37.12
CA GLU A 80 32.32 -12.17 -37.25
C GLU A 80 33.19 -12.36 -38.50
N LEU A 81 34.32 -13.05 -38.38
CA LEU A 81 35.04 -13.59 -39.54
C LEU A 81 34.35 -14.91 -39.95
N VAL A 82 33.67 -14.91 -41.09
CA VAL A 82 32.88 -16.05 -41.58
C VAL A 82 33.77 -17.09 -42.26
N HIS A 83 34.64 -16.63 -43.17
CA HIS A 83 35.53 -17.49 -43.93
C HIS A 83 36.79 -16.72 -44.37
N ALA A 84 37.96 -17.35 -44.27
CA ALA A 84 39.22 -16.82 -44.80
C ALA A 84 39.66 -17.69 -45.99
N THR A 85 39.74 -17.09 -47.18
CA THR A 85 40.14 -17.81 -48.40
C THR A 85 41.63 -17.60 -48.67
N ARG A 86 42.41 -18.69 -48.65
CA ARG A 86 43.78 -18.68 -49.17
C ARG A 86 43.73 -18.90 -50.69
N THR A 87 44.11 -17.90 -51.47
CA THR A 87 44.08 -17.98 -52.93
C THR A 87 45.40 -18.55 -53.48
N ALA A 88 45.40 -18.96 -54.75
CA ALA A 88 46.57 -19.55 -55.41
C ALA A 88 47.76 -18.56 -55.48
N PRO A 89 49.01 -19.04 -55.64
CA PRO A 89 50.18 -18.15 -55.77
C PRO A 89 49.97 -17.11 -56.89
N GLY A 90 49.98 -15.83 -56.54
CA GLY A 90 49.74 -14.70 -57.46
C GLY A 90 48.36 -14.03 -57.36
N GLN A 91 47.45 -14.55 -56.53
CA GLN A 91 46.16 -13.90 -56.21
C GLN A 91 46.17 -13.34 -54.78
N GLN A 92 45.43 -12.26 -54.55
CA GLN A 92 45.28 -11.65 -53.21
C GLN A 92 44.34 -12.53 -52.36
N ASN A 93 44.69 -12.78 -51.10
CA ASN A 93 43.80 -13.47 -50.17
C ASN A 93 42.57 -12.61 -49.89
N VAL A 94 41.41 -13.23 -49.71
CA VAL A 94 40.16 -12.52 -49.42
C VAL A 94 39.43 -13.22 -48.28
N SER A 95 39.10 -12.46 -47.25
CA SER A 95 38.32 -12.89 -46.10
C SER A 95 36.92 -12.28 -46.14
N THR A 96 35.92 -13.05 -45.72
CA THR A 96 34.52 -12.60 -45.61
C THR A 96 34.16 -12.38 -44.15
N TYR A 97 33.68 -11.18 -43.85
CA TYR A 97 33.22 -10.75 -42.55
C TYR A 97 31.71 -10.52 -42.56
N HIS A 98 31.06 -10.80 -41.45
CA HIS A 98 29.64 -10.53 -41.22
C HIS A 98 29.49 -9.51 -40.10
N PHE A 99 28.74 -8.44 -40.38
CA PHE A 99 28.43 -7.38 -39.43
C PHE A 99 26.92 -7.27 -39.27
N ARG A 100 26.45 -7.23 -38.03
CA ARG A 100 25.05 -6.95 -37.69
C ARG A 100 24.94 -5.54 -37.12
N LEU A 101 24.27 -4.68 -37.87
CA LEU A 101 23.95 -3.30 -37.51
C LEU A 101 22.50 -3.24 -36.98
N VAL A 102 22.33 -2.53 -35.88
CA VAL A 102 21.04 -2.33 -35.18
C VAL A 102 20.88 -0.85 -34.79
N PRO A 103 19.66 -0.33 -34.58
CA PRO A 103 19.49 1.05 -34.11
C PRO A 103 20.10 1.23 -32.72
N THR A 104 20.43 2.47 -32.36
CA THR A 104 20.89 2.83 -31.01
C THR A 104 19.89 2.41 -29.92
N LEU A 105 18.58 2.37 -30.24
CA LEU A 105 17.53 1.87 -29.35
C LEU A 105 17.79 0.43 -28.85
N TRP A 106 18.51 -0.39 -29.60
CA TRP A 106 18.88 -1.74 -29.19
C TRP A 106 19.67 -1.79 -27.87
N GLN A 107 20.39 -0.73 -27.51
CA GLN A 107 21.13 -0.66 -26.25
C GLN A 107 20.23 -0.85 -25.01
N LEU A 108 18.95 -0.50 -25.10
CA LEU A 108 17.96 -0.71 -24.04
C LEU A 108 17.79 -2.20 -23.68
N THR A 109 18.17 -3.12 -24.58
CA THR A 109 18.14 -4.57 -24.30
C THR A 109 19.28 -5.02 -23.38
N GLN A 110 20.27 -4.18 -23.13
CA GLN A 110 21.51 -4.55 -22.44
C GLN A 110 21.50 -4.22 -20.93
N ARG A 111 20.53 -3.44 -20.44
CA ARG A 111 20.41 -3.08 -19.01
C ARG A 111 19.10 -3.62 -18.45
N LEU A 112 19.22 -4.38 -17.36
CA LEU A 112 18.12 -4.87 -16.54
C LEU A 112 18.01 -4.04 -15.27
N ASN A 113 16.79 -3.67 -14.86
CA ASN A 113 16.60 -2.76 -13.72
C ASN A 113 15.35 -3.03 -12.88
N HIS A 114 15.34 -2.42 -11.70
CA HIS A 114 14.19 -2.28 -10.81
C HIS A 114 14.01 -0.80 -10.46
N ARG A 115 12.89 -0.19 -10.87
CA ARG A 115 12.67 1.26 -10.75
C ARG A 115 11.21 1.59 -10.54
N ILE A 116 10.97 2.69 -9.85
CA ILE A 116 9.64 3.24 -9.59
C ILE A 116 9.51 4.59 -10.30
N TYR A 117 8.43 4.77 -11.04
CA TYR A 117 8.04 6.01 -11.69
C TYR A 117 6.69 6.45 -11.11
N GLN A 118 6.64 7.68 -10.60
CA GLN A 118 5.46 8.26 -9.97
C GLN A 118 5.13 9.60 -10.62
N HIS A 119 3.84 9.89 -10.74
CA HIS A 119 3.34 11.19 -11.22
C HIS A 119 3.82 11.57 -12.63
N LEU A 120 4.00 10.56 -13.49
CA LEU A 120 4.46 10.68 -14.87
C LEU A 120 3.48 10.01 -15.83
N SER A 121 3.33 10.56 -17.04
CA SER A 121 2.62 9.88 -18.13
C SER A 121 3.54 8.84 -18.78
N ILE A 122 2.97 7.89 -19.53
CA ILE A 122 3.79 6.91 -20.28
C ILE A 122 4.83 7.60 -21.18
N PRO A 123 4.47 8.61 -22.02
CA PRO A 123 5.46 9.35 -22.80
C PRO A 123 6.60 9.96 -21.98
N ASP A 124 6.31 10.52 -20.80
CA ASP A 124 7.33 11.12 -19.94
C ASP A 124 8.29 10.06 -19.35
N ILE A 125 7.76 8.87 -19.03
CA ILE A 125 8.57 7.72 -18.59
C ILE A 125 9.51 7.29 -19.73
N ILE A 126 8.99 7.18 -20.96
CA ILE A 126 9.80 6.81 -22.13
C ILE A 126 10.90 7.85 -22.39
N ASP A 127 10.59 9.14 -22.32
CA ASP A 127 11.61 10.20 -22.47
C ASP A 127 12.72 10.08 -21.42
N ARG A 128 12.37 9.80 -20.17
CA ARG A 128 13.36 9.61 -19.10
C ARG A 128 14.27 8.43 -19.38
N VAL A 129 13.71 7.29 -19.81
CA VAL A 129 14.49 6.10 -20.18
C VAL A 129 15.42 6.40 -21.36
N LEU A 130 14.91 7.03 -22.42
CA LEU A 130 15.71 7.36 -23.61
C LEU A 130 16.81 8.39 -23.31
N GLY A 131 16.51 9.39 -22.47
CA GLY A 131 17.44 10.44 -22.07
C GLY A 131 18.66 9.91 -21.33
N GLU A 132 18.50 8.89 -20.48
CA GLU A 132 19.61 8.23 -19.79
C GLU A 132 20.61 7.56 -20.75
N TRP A 133 20.11 7.07 -21.89
CA TRP A 133 20.91 6.48 -22.96
C TRP A 133 21.33 7.50 -24.03
N ARG A 134 20.92 8.77 -23.88
CA ARG A 134 21.14 9.85 -24.86
C ARG A 134 20.60 9.49 -26.26
N ILE A 135 19.48 8.77 -26.29
CA ILE A 135 18.80 8.41 -27.54
C ILE A 135 17.80 9.53 -27.86
N GLY A 136 17.96 10.15 -29.02
CA GLY A 136 16.97 11.08 -29.54
C GLY A 136 15.67 10.38 -29.92
N ALA A 137 14.56 11.10 -29.89
CA ALA A 137 13.25 10.59 -30.29
C ALA A 137 12.38 11.70 -30.89
N GLU A 138 11.55 11.33 -31.86
CA GLU A 138 10.51 12.21 -32.40
C GLU A 138 9.14 11.73 -31.91
N TRP A 139 8.31 12.65 -31.41
CA TRP A 139 6.96 12.35 -30.96
C TRP A 139 5.90 12.95 -31.90
N ARG A 140 5.06 12.11 -32.47
CA ARG A 140 3.89 12.47 -33.29
C ARG A 140 2.61 11.99 -32.61
N ILE A 141 2.40 12.48 -31.39
CA ILE A 141 1.24 12.20 -30.55
C ILE A 141 0.71 13.49 -29.93
N ASP A 142 -0.55 13.47 -29.53
CA ASP A 142 -1.14 14.48 -28.66
C ASP A 142 -0.92 14.07 -27.20
N ARG A 143 0.10 14.64 -26.55
CA ARG A 143 0.49 14.28 -25.17
C ARG A 143 -0.60 14.51 -24.15
N ALA A 144 -1.53 15.45 -24.37
CA ALA A 144 -2.60 15.75 -23.43
C ALA A 144 -3.59 14.58 -23.25
N ARG A 145 -3.59 13.60 -24.17
CA ARG A 145 -4.43 12.40 -24.10
C ARG A 145 -3.90 11.33 -23.15
N TYR A 146 -2.65 11.44 -22.71
CA TYR A 146 -1.98 10.45 -21.89
C TYR A 146 -1.94 10.97 -20.45
N PRO A 147 -2.80 10.46 -19.53
CA PRO A 147 -2.80 10.94 -18.17
C PRO A 147 -1.52 10.52 -17.44
N LYS A 148 -1.22 11.26 -16.38
CA LYS A 148 -0.20 10.84 -15.43
C LYS A 148 -0.70 9.65 -14.61
N LEU A 149 0.25 8.86 -14.14
CA LEU A 149 0.00 7.64 -13.39
C LEU A 149 0.56 7.79 -11.98
N ASP A 150 -0.17 7.30 -10.98
CA ASP A 150 0.26 7.35 -9.58
C ASP A 150 1.56 6.57 -9.39
N TYR A 151 1.62 5.37 -9.99
CA TYR A 151 2.66 4.40 -9.73
C TYR A 151 2.85 3.46 -10.93
N LYS A 152 4.08 3.40 -11.46
CA LYS A 152 4.51 2.45 -12.48
C LYS A 152 5.88 1.90 -12.13
N VAL A 153 6.05 0.59 -12.23
CA VAL A 153 7.27 -0.10 -11.80
C VAL A 153 7.90 -0.83 -12.97
N GLN A 154 9.19 -0.62 -13.20
CA GLN A 154 10.06 -1.52 -13.97
C GLN A 154 10.55 -2.58 -12.99
N TYR A 155 10.25 -3.86 -13.21
CA TYR A 155 10.58 -4.92 -12.25
C TYR A 155 11.29 -6.10 -12.91
N GLY A 156 12.61 -6.21 -12.72
CA GLY A 156 13.40 -7.35 -13.17
C GLY A 156 13.40 -7.52 -14.70
N GLU A 157 13.20 -6.43 -15.44
CA GLU A 157 13.06 -6.42 -16.89
C GLU A 157 14.07 -5.43 -17.52
N THR A 158 14.39 -5.63 -18.79
CA THR A 158 15.27 -4.70 -19.51
C THR A 158 14.55 -3.39 -19.81
N ASP A 159 15.31 -2.31 -20.00
CA ASP A 159 14.72 -1.02 -20.39
C ASP A 159 13.92 -1.13 -21.69
N TYR A 160 14.34 -2.03 -22.60
CA TYR A 160 13.63 -2.31 -23.83
C TYR A 160 12.27 -2.98 -23.57
N VAL A 161 12.24 -4.03 -22.75
CA VAL A 161 10.98 -4.73 -22.40
C VAL A 161 10.02 -3.76 -21.70
N PHE A 162 10.53 -2.95 -20.78
CA PHE A 162 9.76 -1.92 -20.09
C PHE A 162 9.18 -0.89 -21.07
N LEU A 163 10.00 -0.36 -21.96
CA LEU A 163 9.59 0.58 -23.00
C LEU A 163 8.53 -0.03 -23.92
N SER A 164 8.76 -1.24 -24.44
CA SER A 164 7.85 -1.92 -25.37
C SER A 164 6.48 -2.15 -24.75
N ARG A 165 6.40 -2.71 -23.52
CA ARG A 165 5.09 -2.97 -22.89
C ARG A 165 4.33 -1.69 -22.55
N LEU A 166 5.03 -0.60 -22.22
CA LEU A 166 4.39 0.68 -21.93
C LEU A 166 3.85 1.33 -23.20
N LEU A 167 4.60 1.28 -24.31
CA LEU A 167 4.13 1.75 -25.62
C LEU A 167 2.93 0.92 -26.11
N GLU A 168 2.99 -0.40 -25.93
CA GLU A 168 1.87 -1.31 -26.20
C GLU A 168 0.63 -0.97 -25.35
N GLU A 169 0.80 -0.72 -24.04
CA GLU A 169 -0.27 -0.28 -23.13
C GLU A 169 -0.86 1.08 -23.53
N ALA A 170 0.00 2.03 -23.93
CA ALA A 170 -0.40 3.34 -24.40
C ALA A 170 -1.09 3.29 -25.77
N GLY A 171 -0.84 2.25 -26.58
CA GLY A 171 -1.27 2.18 -27.97
C GLY A 171 -0.40 3.00 -28.91
N ILE A 172 0.85 3.27 -28.52
CA ILE A 172 1.84 4.05 -29.28
C ILE A 172 2.77 3.08 -29.99
N ALA A 173 2.88 3.19 -31.30
CA ALA A 173 3.83 2.45 -32.10
C ALA A 173 5.07 3.29 -32.40
N TYR A 174 6.18 2.66 -32.78
CA TYR A 174 7.34 3.37 -33.27
C TYR A 174 7.86 2.82 -34.59
N THR A 175 8.49 3.70 -35.36
CA THR A 175 9.18 3.38 -36.61
C THR A 175 10.55 4.07 -36.60
N PHE A 176 11.44 3.70 -37.52
CA PHE A 176 12.70 4.41 -37.70
C PHE A 176 12.63 5.19 -39.00
N THR A 177 12.72 6.51 -38.89
CA THR A 177 12.87 7.36 -40.07
C THR A 177 14.35 7.47 -40.40
N GLY A 178 14.73 7.01 -41.59
CA GLY A 178 16.08 7.16 -42.14
C GLY A 178 16.03 8.15 -43.29
N GLY A 179 16.39 9.41 -43.02
CA GLY A 179 16.68 10.38 -44.07
C GLY A 179 18.13 10.26 -44.54
N ASP A 180 18.40 10.81 -45.72
CA ASP A 180 19.75 10.85 -46.29
C ASP A 180 20.72 11.56 -45.32
N GLY A 181 21.77 10.86 -44.88
CA GLY A 181 22.77 11.38 -43.94
C GLY A 181 22.37 11.51 -42.45
N GLN A 182 21.16 11.12 -42.03
CA GLN A 182 20.70 11.26 -40.63
C GLN A 182 20.79 9.97 -39.80
N VAL A 183 20.96 10.13 -38.48
CA VAL A 183 20.92 9.01 -37.53
C VAL A 183 19.49 8.45 -37.45
N SER A 184 19.35 7.14 -37.65
CA SER A 184 18.07 6.42 -37.58
C SER A 184 17.45 6.56 -36.18
N THR A 185 16.49 7.48 -36.08
CA THR A 185 15.89 7.91 -34.81
C THR A 185 14.48 7.31 -34.69
N PRO A 186 14.09 6.81 -33.51
CA PRO A 186 12.73 6.32 -33.31
C PRO A 186 11.71 7.47 -33.37
N THR A 187 10.70 7.32 -34.23
CA THR A 187 9.52 8.20 -34.30
C THR A 187 8.33 7.47 -33.69
N PHE A 188 7.79 8.00 -32.60
CA PHE A 188 6.64 7.46 -31.86
C PHE A 188 5.32 8.09 -32.34
N SER A 189 4.31 7.27 -32.64
CA SER A 189 2.99 7.73 -33.06
C SER A 189 1.87 6.76 -32.65
N ASP A 190 0.70 7.29 -32.35
CA ASP A 190 -0.53 6.56 -32.05
C ASP A 190 -1.54 6.57 -33.21
N ARG A 191 -1.11 7.02 -34.40
CA ARG A 191 -1.97 7.21 -35.59
C ARG A 191 -1.23 6.93 -36.89
N LEU A 192 -0.50 5.83 -36.94
CA LEU A 192 0.29 5.47 -38.13
C LEU A 192 -0.61 5.30 -39.37
N GLU A 193 -1.83 4.80 -39.22
CA GLU A 193 -2.83 4.65 -40.29
C GLU A 193 -3.24 5.99 -40.94
N ALA A 194 -3.14 7.10 -40.20
CA ALA A 194 -3.53 8.42 -40.65
C ALA A 194 -2.34 9.25 -41.17
N THR A 195 -1.16 8.64 -41.25
CA THR A 195 0.03 9.27 -41.86
C THR A 195 -0.28 9.62 -43.32
N PRO A 196 0.16 10.79 -43.83
CA PRO A 196 -0.02 11.11 -45.23
C PRO A 196 0.51 9.97 -46.12
N PRO A 197 -0.26 9.56 -47.15
CA PRO A 197 0.23 8.57 -48.11
C PRO A 197 1.57 8.99 -48.70
N ARG A 198 2.35 8.00 -49.16
CA ARG A 198 3.60 8.27 -49.88
C ARG A 198 3.35 9.35 -50.95
N PRO A 199 4.29 10.30 -51.15
CA PRO A 199 4.11 11.40 -52.12
C PRO A 199 3.92 10.92 -53.56
N ALA A 200 4.34 9.70 -53.86
CA ALA A 200 4.23 9.06 -55.17
C ALA A 200 2.82 8.58 -55.51
N SER A 201 2.57 8.42 -56.80
CA SER A 201 1.39 7.72 -57.31
C SER A 201 1.23 6.32 -56.70
N PRO A 202 0.00 5.78 -56.61
CA PRO A 202 -0.24 4.38 -56.31
C PRO A 202 0.66 3.45 -57.13
N ILE A 203 1.18 2.39 -56.49
CA ILE A 203 2.14 1.48 -57.12
C ILE A 203 1.39 0.53 -58.05
N LEU A 204 1.83 0.42 -59.30
CA LEU A 204 1.20 -0.44 -60.30
C LEU A 204 1.33 -1.93 -59.92
N TYR A 205 0.21 -2.64 -59.83
CA TYR A 205 0.23 -4.09 -59.73
C TYR A 205 0.58 -4.73 -61.07
N VAL A 206 1.52 -5.67 -61.06
CA VAL A 206 1.87 -6.51 -62.20
C VAL A 206 1.92 -7.96 -61.73
N GLY A 207 1.10 -8.83 -62.34
CA GLY A 207 1.06 -10.26 -61.96
C GLY A 207 2.35 -10.98 -62.31
N ASP A 208 2.73 -10.90 -63.59
CA ASP A 208 3.97 -11.46 -64.14
C ASP A 208 4.76 -10.32 -64.82
N PRO A 209 5.76 -9.73 -64.15
CA PRO A 209 6.53 -8.65 -64.73
C PRO A 209 7.43 -9.19 -65.86
N SER A 210 7.41 -8.53 -67.02
CA SER A 210 8.42 -8.75 -68.06
C SER A 210 9.76 -8.14 -67.64
N ASP A 211 10.88 -8.73 -68.03
CA ASP A 211 12.19 -8.16 -67.79
C ASP A 211 12.28 -6.71 -68.33
N GLY A 212 12.80 -5.78 -67.53
CA GLY A 212 13.09 -4.40 -67.96
C GLY A 212 11.95 -3.38 -67.78
N VAL A 213 10.93 -3.64 -66.97
CA VAL A 213 9.91 -2.63 -66.62
C VAL A 213 10.55 -1.48 -65.80
N ALA A 214 10.77 -0.34 -66.44
CA ALA A 214 11.37 0.86 -65.84
C ALA A 214 10.33 1.72 -65.08
N ARG A 215 9.61 1.12 -64.12
CA ARG A 215 8.68 1.81 -63.19
C ARG A 215 8.56 1.04 -61.88
N GLU A 216 8.07 1.73 -60.86
CA GLU A 216 7.69 1.09 -59.60
C GLU A 216 6.53 0.12 -59.80
N LEU A 217 6.65 -1.09 -59.27
CA LEU A 217 5.70 -2.18 -59.38
C LEU A 217 5.54 -2.93 -58.08
N VAL A 218 4.37 -3.53 -57.89
CA VAL A 218 4.09 -4.48 -56.82
C VAL A 218 3.64 -5.79 -57.44
N THR A 219 4.25 -6.89 -56.99
CA THR A 219 4.04 -8.26 -57.47
C THR A 219 3.75 -9.17 -56.29
N GLY A 220 3.41 -10.43 -56.56
CA GLY A 220 3.28 -11.45 -55.50
C GLY A 220 2.25 -11.11 -54.41
N VAL A 221 1.26 -10.26 -54.72
CA VAL A 221 0.29 -9.75 -53.73
C VAL A 221 -0.59 -10.89 -53.21
N ARG A 222 -0.59 -11.09 -51.90
CA ARG A 222 -1.40 -12.09 -51.19
C ARG A 222 -2.28 -11.39 -50.17
N LEU A 223 -3.60 -11.50 -50.35
CA LEU A 223 -4.59 -11.06 -49.37
C LEU A 223 -4.95 -12.20 -48.43
N SER A 224 -4.87 -11.95 -47.13
CA SER A 224 -5.18 -12.90 -46.06
C SER A 224 -6.22 -12.33 -45.11
N ARG A 225 -7.02 -13.22 -44.51
CA ARG A 225 -8.00 -12.88 -43.48
C ARG A 225 -8.00 -13.94 -42.40
N GLU A 226 -7.95 -13.53 -41.14
CA GLU A 226 -7.90 -14.43 -39.99
C GLU A 226 -9.00 -14.08 -38.99
N VAL A 227 -9.57 -15.09 -38.31
CA VAL A 227 -10.52 -14.85 -37.23
C VAL A 227 -9.80 -14.18 -36.06
N ARG A 228 -10.34 -13.06 -35.57
CA ARG A 228 -9.79 -12.32 -34.42
C ARG A 228 -10.84 -12.08 -33.34
N PRO A 229 -10.44 -11.88 -32.07
CA PRO A 229 -11.36 -11.41 -31.04
C PRO A 229 -12.13 -10.17 -31.47
N GLY A 230 -13.45 -10.19 -31.24
CA GLY A 230 -14.33 -9.07 -31.57
C GLY A 230 -14.78 -8.27 -30.36
N THR A 231 -14.51 -8.71 -29.14
CA THR A 231 -14.80 -7.98 -27.91
C THR A 231 -13.61 -8.05 -26.96
N VAL A 232 -13.24 -6.92 -26.35
CA VAL A 232 -12.31 -6.86 -25.22
C VAL A 232 -13.02 -6.18 -24.05
N SER A 233 -12.99 -6.83 -22.89
CA SER A 233 -13.63 -6.34 -21.67
C SER A 233 -12.62 -6.31 -20.55
N VAL A 234 -12.48 -5.15 -19.90
CA VAL A 234 -11.52 -4.94 -18.81
C VAL A 234 -12.29 -4.62 -17.55
N ARG A 235 -12.04 -5.39 -16.48
CA ARG A 235 -12.63 -5.19 -15.15
C ARG A 235 -11.57 -4.80 -14.14
N ASP A 236 -11.95 -3.91 -13.23
CA ASP A 236 -11.14 -3.43 -12.11
C ASP A 236 -11.96 -3.40 -10.81
N HIS A 237 -11.33 -3.05 -9.70
CA HIS A 237 -11.95 -2.87 -8.38
C HIS A 237 -11.39 -1.64 -7.66
N ASP A 238 -12.27 -0.70 -7.34
CA ASP A 238 -11.96 0.48 -6.56
C ASP A 238 -12.41 0.31 -5.12
N PHE A 239 -11.46 0.16 -4.20
CA PHE A 239 -11.77 0.04 -2.77
C PHE A 239 -12.46 1.29 -2.20
N ARG A 240 -12.35 2.45 -2.86
CA ARG A 240 -13.05 3.68 -2.46
C ARG A 240 -14.52 3.68 -2.86
N ARG A 241 -14.87 2.87 -3.86
CA ARG A 241 -16.24 2.70 -4.38
C ARG A 241 -16.51 1.20 -4.60
N PRO A 242 -16.53 0.39 -3.53
CA PRO A 242 -16.49 -1.08 -3.64
C PRO A 242 -17.72 -1.68 -4.33
N VAL A 243 -18.86 -0.98 -4.33
CA VAL A 243 -20.10 -1.40 -5.00
C VAL A 243 -20.15 -0.96 -6.47
N PHE A 244 -19.34 0.02 -6.88
CA PHE A 244 -19.38 0.55 -8.24
C PHE A 244 -18.77 -0.45 -9.22
N PRO A 245 -19.51 -0.91 -10.25
CA PRO A 245 -18.99 -1.86 -11.22
C PRO A 245 -18.02 -1.16 -12.16
N LEU A 246 -16.72 -1.40 -11.97
CA LEU A 246 -15.68 -0.93 -12.90
C LEU A 246 -15.44 -1.99 -13.97
N VAL A 247 -16.22 -1.92 -15.03
CA VAL A 247 -16.04 -2.73 -16.23
C VAL A 247 -16.33 -1.89 -17.46
N GLU A 248 -15.40 -1.89 -18.42
CA GLU A 248 -15.57 -1.23 -19.71
C GLU A 248 -15.26 -2.23 -20.82
N SER A 249 -15.85 -2.04 -21.99
CA SER A 249 -15.75 -2.99 -23.09
C SER A 249 -15.71 -2.26 -24.43
N ALA A 250 -14.91 -2.77 -25.35
CA ALA A 250 -14.91 -2.38 -26.75
C ALA A 250 -15.39 -3.56 -27.60
N ARG A 251 -16.24 -3.29 -28.60
CA ARG A 251 -16.83 -4.31 -29.48
C ARG A 251 -16.64 -3.95 -30.95
N SER A 252 -16.33 -4.95 -31.75
CA SER A 252 -16.35 -4.87 -33.21
C SER A 252 -17.78 -5.01 -33.72
N ALA A 253 -18.11 -4.38 -34.84
CA ALA A 253 -19.40 -4.53 -35.51
C ALA A 253 -19.43 -5.77 -36.43
N SER A 254 -19.02 -6.93 -35.91
CA SER A 254 -18.91 -8.18 -36.69
C SER A 254 -19.38 -9.38 -35.87
N ALA A 255 -19.66 -10.51 -36.54
CA ALA A 255 -20.03 -11.77 -35.89
C ALA A 255 -18.93 -12.36 -34.99
N GLU A 256 -17.73 -11.77 -35.00
CA GLU A 256 -16.63 -12.11 -34.11
C GLU A 256 -16.78 -11.48 -32.72
N ASP A 257 -17.77 -10.62 -32.50
CA ASP A 257 -18.07 -9.99 -31.20
C ASP A 257 -18.29 -11.01 -30.07
N ARG A 258 -18.75 -12.22 -30.41
CA ARG A 258 -18.87 -13.37 -29.51
C ARG A 258 -17.53 -13.89 -28.96
N TYR A 259 -16.40 -13.60 -29.61
CA TYR A 259 -15.07 -14.00 -29.18
C TYR A 259 -14.51 -12.95 -28.22
N GLU A 260 -15.06 -12.94 -27.01
CA GLU A 260 -14.68 -11.99 -25.95
C GLU A 260 -13.35 -12.37 -25.29
N GLN A 261 -12.49 -11.37 -25.12
CA GLN A 261 -11.32 -11.41 -24.24
C GLN A 261 -11.63 -10.62 -22.97
N TYR A 262 -12.06 -11.33 -21.93
CA TYR A 262 -12.36 -10.73 -20.62
C TYR A 262 -11.15 -10.77 -19.70
N ARG A 263 -10.74 -9.61 -19.16
CA ARG A 263 -9.54 -9.46 -18.32
C ARG A 263 -9.86 -8.70 -17.04
N TYR A 264 -9.64 -9.33 -15.89
CA TYR A 264 -9.60 -8.64 -14.59
C TYR A 264 -8.18 -8.12 -14.33
N ARG A 265 -8.01 -6.82 -14.16
CA ARG A 265 -6.72 -6.16 -13.90
C ARG A 265 -6.87 -5.08 -12.83
N PRO A 266 -6.37 -5.32 -11.61
CA PRO A 266 -6.37 -4.31 -10.55
C PRO A 266 -5.62 -3.04 -10.98
N GLY A 267 -6.22 -1.88 -10.77
CA GLY A 267 -5.64 -0.58 -11.07
C GLY A 267 -5.56 -0.22 -12.57
N ALA A 268 -6.15 -1.02 -13.47
CA ALA A 268 -6.19 -0.72 -14.91
C ALA A 268 -6.91 0.58 -15.25
N PHE A 269 -7.77 1.08 -14.36
CA PHE A 269 -8.53 2.33 -14.52
C PHE A 269 -7.91 3.47 -13.70
N LEU A 270 -6.86 3.20 -12.92
CA LEU A 270 -6.29 4.15 -11.96
C LEU A 270 -5.34 5.13 -12.65
N VAL A 271 -5.75 6.39 -12.75
CA VAL A 271 -4.97 7.48 -13.37
C VAL A 271 -5.10 8.77 -12.56
N GLU A 272 -4.17 9.71 -12.74
CA GLU A 272 -4.30 11.05 -12.16
C GLU A 272 -5.35 11.85 -12.92
N THR A 273 -6.43 12.20 -12.23
CA THR A 273 -7.54 12.99 -12.78
C THR A 273 -7.52 14.46 -12.33
N GLY A 274 -6.47 14.90 -11.61
CA GLY A 274 -6.33 16.25 -11.04
C GLY A 274 -6.65 16.37 -9.54
N LYS A 275 -6.61 17.59 -8.98
CA LYS A 275 -6.86 17.89 -7.55
C LYS A 275 -8.30 17.52 -7.13
N PRO A 276 -8.53 17.12 -5.86
CA PRO A 276 -9.81 16.61 -5.40
C PRO A 276 -10.84 17.74 -5.32
N ALA A 277 -11.86 17.70 -6.16
CA ALA A 277 -13.12 18.39 -5.91
C ALA A 277 -14.22 17.34 -5.74
N GLY A 278 -14.64 17.08 -4.50
CA GLY A 278 -15.88 16.35 -4.21
C GLY A 278 -15.82 14.82 -4.25
N SER A 279 -14.74 14.20 -3.76
CA SER A 279 -14.83 12.77 -3.40
C SER A 279 -15.67 12.61 -2.13
N PRO A 280 -16.65 11.68 -2.07
CA PRO A 280 -17.45 11.45 -0.87
C PRO A 280 -16.64 10.84 0.29
N VAL A 281 -15.38 10.47 0.06
CA VAL A 281 -14.44 9.97 1.06
C VAL A 281 -13.22 10.89 1.02
N ALA A 282 -12.89 11.52 2.15
CA ALA A 282 -11.69 12.34 2.28
C ALA A 282 -10.47 11.45 2.02
N ASP A 283 -9.91 11.54 0.82
CA ASP A 283 -8.63 10.97 0.40
C ASP A 283 -7.87 12.11 -0.25
N ASP A 284 -7.53 13.08 0.58
CA ASP A 284 -7.03 14.37 0.11
C ASP A 284 -5.56 14.25 -0.32
N GLN A 285 -4.89 13.16 0.08
CA GLN A 285 -3.48 12.88 -0.19
C GLN A 285 -3.24 12.05 -1.46
N GLY A 286 -4.25 11.34 -1.98
CA GLY A 286 -4.13 10.55 -3.20
C GLY A 286 -4.42 11.36 -4.47
N PHE A 287 -3.54 11.30 -5.47
CA PHE A 287 -3.70 12.03 -6.74
C PHE A 287 -4.45 11.26 -7.83
N ALA A 288 -4.49 9.91 -7.74
CA ALA A 288 -5.14 9.08 -8.73
C ALA A 288 -6.53 8.59 -8.32
N ARG A 289 -7.40 8.41 -9.32
CA ARG A 289 -8.77 7.89 -9.19
C ARG A 289 -9.05 6.91 -10.33
N HIS A 290 -9.99 6.00 -10.09
CA HIS A 290 -10.46 5.09 -11.13
C HIS A 290 -11.36 5.86 -12.10
N ASP A 291 -10.90 5.99 -13.34
CA ASP A 291 -11.59 6.70 -14.41
C ASP A 291 -12.12 5.73 -15.48
N ALA A 292 -13.44 5.77 -15.69
CA ALA A 292 -14.12 4.90 -16.64
C ALA A 292 -13.77 5.23 -18.11
N ALA A 293 -13.54 6.51 -18.42
CA ALA A 293 -13.17 6.91 -19.79
C ALA A 293 -11.79 6.33 -20.17
N TYR A 294 -10.82 6.40 -19.26
CA TYR A 294 -9.51 5.77 -19.45
C TYR A 294 -9.61 4.26 -19.65
N GLY A 295 -10.42 3.57 -18.84
CA GLY A 295 -10.68 2.14 -18.98
C GLY A 295 -11.34 1.76 -20.32
N ARG A 296 -12.25 2.59 -20.82
CA ARG A 296 -12.86 2.43 -22.15
C ARG A 296 -11.83 2.58 -23.27
N GLU A 297 -11.00 3.61 -23.20
CA GLU A 297 -9.91 3.81 -24.16
C GLU A 297 -8.89 2.67 -24.12
N LEU A 298 -8.61 2.10 -22.93
CA LEU A 298 -7.78 0.90 -22.80
C LEU A 298 -8.41 -0.30 -23.53
N ALA A 299 -9.71 -0.56 -23.34
CA ALA A 299 -10.41 -1.64 -24.02
C ALA A 299 -10.40 -1.46 -25.56
N HIS A 300 -10.59 -0.23 -26.05
CA HIS A 300 -10.49 0.08 -27.48
C HIS A 300 -9.09 -0.16 -28.03
N ARG A 301 -8.04 0.34 -27.35
CA ARG A 301 -6.64 0.15 -27.75
C ARG A 301 -6.29 -1.34 -27.87
N GLU A 302 -6.71 -2.14 -26.88
CA GLU A 302 -6.49 -3.58 -26.90
C GLU A 302 -7.27 -4.27 -28.03
N LEU A 303 -8.54 -3.93 -28.23
CA LEU A 303 -9.33 -4.49 -29.33
C LEU A 303 -8.69 -4.20 -30.69
N TYR A 304 -8.24 -2.97 -30.93
CA TYR A 304 -7.55 -2.62 -32.17
C TYR A 304 -6.24 -3.40 -32.33
N GLY A 305 -5.45 -3.56 -31.25
CA GLY A 305 -4.21 -4.34 -31.25
C GLY A 305 -4.42 -5.82 -31.57
N GLU A 306 -5.44 -6.46 -30.98
CA GLU A 306 -5.81 -7.85 -31.26
C GLU A 306 -6.26 -8.06 -32.73
N ARG A 307 -6.73 -6.99 -33.39
CA ARG A 307 -7.32 -7.01 -34.75
C ARG A 307 -6.40 -6.52 -35.86
N VAL A 308 -5.16 -6.11 -35.58
CA VAL A 308 -4.17 -5.70 -36.61
C VAL A 308 -3.97 -6.78 -37.69
N GLY A 309 -4.06 -8.08 -37.31
CA GLY A 309 -3.93 -9.21 -38.25
C GLY A 309 -5.25 -9.74 -38.82
N LEU A 310 -6.38 -9.04 -38.64
CA LEU A 310 -7.67 -9.48 -39.20
C LEU A 310 -7.62 -9.55 -40.73
N ARG A 311 -7.01 -8.55 -41.37
CA ARG A 311 -6.80 -8.48 -42.83
C ARG A 311 -5.36 -8.08 -43.08
N GLY A 312 -4.59 -8.97 -43.70
CA GLY A 312 -3.18 -8.76 -43.99
C GLY A 312 -2.88 -8.86 -45.48
N ILE A 313 -1.93 -8.06 -45.95
CA ILE A 313 -1.38 -8.10 -47.29
C ILE A 313 0.10 -8.47 -47.21
N ALA A 314 0.52 -9.50 -47.94
CA ALA A 314 1.94 -9.72 -48.23
C ALA A 314 2.21 -9.36 -49.69
N PHE A 315 3.35 -8.77 -49.99
CA PHE A 315 3.69 -8.32 -51.34
C PHE A 315 5.20 -8.31 -51.59
N GLU A 316 5.57 -8.29 -52.86
CA GLU A 316 6.91 -8.00 -53.35
C GLU A 316 6.86 -6.68 -54.13
N THR A 317 7.92 -5.87 -54.07
CA THR A 317 7.95 -4.57 -54.73
C THR A 317 9.37 -4.17 -55.06
N ASN A 318 9.55 -3.30 -56.06
CA ASN A 318 10.82 -2.61 -56.31
C ASN A 318 10.80 -1.14 -55.85
N ALA A 319 9.70 -0.69 -55.22
CA ALA A 319 9.55 0.65 -54.68
C ALA A 319 10.26 0.76 -53.32
N PHE A 320 11.38 1.46 -53.30
CA PHE A 320 12.34 1.41 -52.18
C PHE A 320 11.91 2.21 -50.93
N ASP A 321 10.95 3.12 -51.09
CA ASP A 321 10.34 3.93 -50.04
C ASP A 321 9.17 3.22 -49.33
N VAL A 322 8.83 1.99 -49.71
CA VAL A 322 7.79 1.18 -49.05
C VAL A 322 8.36 0.53 -47.79
N VAL A 323 8.33 1.28 -46.69
CA VAL A 323 8.94 0.92 -45.40
C VAL A 323 7.93 0.97 -44.26
N PRO A 324 8.18 0.33 -43.10
CA PRO A 324 7.24 0.30 -41.99
C PRO A 324 6.83 1.72 -41.55
N GLY A 325 5.52 1.94 -41.44
CA GLY A 325 4.95 3.27 -41.15
C GLY A 325 4.47 4.04 -42.38
N VAL A 326 4.88 3.66 -43.59
CA VAL A 326 4.42 4.30 -44.83
C VAL A 326 3.02 3.81 -45.18
N VAL A 327 2.16 4.74 -45.58
CA VAL A 327 0.84 4.46 -46.14
C VAL A 327 0.93 4.52 -47.67
N PHE A 328 0.49 3.48 -48.36
CA PHE A 328 0.48 3.42 -49.83
C PHE A 328 -0.81 2.80 -50.36
N SER A 329 -0.99 2.84 -51.69
CA SER A 329 -2.09 2.19 -52.39
C SER A 329 -1.54 1.39 -53.57
N ILE A 330 -2.25 0.33 -53.93
CA ILE A 330 -1.96 -0.51 -55.09
C ILE A 330 -2.90 -0.10 -56.23
N ASP A 331 -2.35 0.16 -57.41
CA ASP A 331 -3.12 0.46 -58.61
C ASP A 331 -3.35 -0.77 -59.48
N SER A 332 -4.46 -0.78 -60.21
CA SER A 332 -4.77 -1.80 -61.23
C SER A 332 -4.79 -3.25 -60.73
N HIS A 333 -4.92 -3.50 -59.41
CA HIS A 333 -5.14 -4.84 -58.88
C HIS A 333 -6.58 -5.30 -59.14
N PRO A 334 -6.83 -6.53 -59.63
CA PRO A 334 -8.18 -6.99 -60.02
C PRO A 334 -9.13 -7.18 -58.83
N HIS A 335 -8.60 -7.40 -57.63
CA HIS A 335 -9.40 -7.59 -56.42
C HIS A 335 -9.90 -6.25 -55.84
N PRO A 336 -11.21 -6.09 -55.55
CA PRO A 336 -11.81 -4.80 -55.15
C PRO A 336 -11.33 -4.26 -53.79
N GLU A 337 -10.93 -5.12 -52.86
CA GLU A 337 -10.31 -4.68 -51.60
C GLU A 337 -8.92 -4.07 -51.79
N LEU A 338 -8.31 -4.22 -52.97
CA LEU A 338 -6.97 -3.70 -53.28
C LEU A 338 -7.02 -2.60 -54.34
N ALA A 339 -8.18 -1.98 -54.55
CA ALA A 339 -8.30 -0.83 -55.44
C ALA A 339 -7.45 0.36 -54.97
N ALA A 340 -7.04 1.23 -55.89
CA ALA A 340 -6.19 2.39 -55.60
C ALA A 340 -6.74 3.36 -54.53
N SER A 341 -8.05 3.38 -54.31
CA SER A 341 -8.70 4.17 -53.26
C SER A 341 -8.50 3.59 -51.85
N ARG A 342 -8.05 2.34 -51.72
CA ARG A 342 -7.78 1.67 -50.45
C ARG A 342 -6.35 1.94 -50.02
N LYS A 343 -6.19 2.37 -48.78
CA LYS A 343 -4.90 2.70 -48.18
C LYS A 343 -4.41 1.51 -47.35
N LEU A 344 -3.13 1.20 -47.50
CA LEU A 344 -2.42 0.13 -46.82
C LEU A 344 -1.27 0.73 -46.01
N LEU A 345 -1.17 0.36 -44.74
CA LEU A 345 -0.06 0.70 -43.85
C LEU A 345 0.96 -0.44 -43.87
N VAL A 346 2.19 -0.16 -44.28
CA VAL A 346 3.29 -1.13 -44.22
C VAL A 346 3.65 -1.37 -42.76
N VAL A 347 3.63 -2.63 -42.32
CA VAL A 347 3.94 -3.04 -40.94
C VAL A 347 5.31 -3.70 -40.82
N GLU A 348 5.80 -4.30 -41.91
CA GLU A 348 7.07 -5.02 -41.97
C GLU A 348 7.62 -4.94 -43.40
N SER A 349 8.95 -4.85 -43.52
CA SER A 349 9.64 -4.97 -44.80
C SER A 349 10.95 -5.74 -44.64
N SER A 350 11.27 -6.55 -45.63
CA SER A 350 12.56 -7.21 -45.76
C SER A 350 13.16 -6.94 -47.13
N PHE A 351 14.45 -6.61 -47.12
CA PHE A 351 15.19 -6.20 -48.31
C PHE A 351 16.54 -6.89 -48.34
N GLU A 352 16.81 -7.67 -49.37
CA GLU A 352 18.07 -8.38 -49.53
C GLU A 352 18.59 -8.36 -50.95
N GLY A 353 19.91 -8.50 -51.09
CA GLY A 353 20.54 -8.44 -52.40
C GLY A 353 22.05 -8.62 -52.36
N THR A 354 22.64 -8.58 -53.55
CA THR A 354 24.09 -8.59 -53.79
C THR A 354 24.46 -7.45 -54.75
N PRO A 355 25.72 -7.00 -54.81
CA PRO A 355 26.12 -5.89 -55.68
C PRO A 355 25.87 -6.10 -57.18
N HIS A 356 25.83 -7.35 -57.64
CA HIS A 356 25.73 -7.72 -59.06
C HIS A 356 24.53 -8.60 -59.39
N GLY A 357 23.67 -8.88 -58.40
CA GLY A 357 22.48 -9.73 -58.57
C GLY A 357 21.19 -8.93 -58.36
N GLU A 358 20.06 -9.62 -58.54
CA GLU A 358 18.74 -9.04 -58.29
C GLU A 358 18.52 -8.79 -56.79
N TRP A 359 17.78 -7.71 -56.52
CA TRP A 359 17.39 -7.34 -55.16
C TRP A 359 15.93 -7.72 -54.95
N THR A 360 15.67 -8.37 -53.82
CA THR A 360 14.32 -8.75 -53.42
C THR A 360 13.88 -7.82 -52.29
N LEU A 361 12.80 -7.08 -52.52
CA LEU A 361 12.12 -6.32 -51.49
C LEU A 361 10.70 -6.88 -51.33
N SER A 362 10.41 -7.34 -50.12
CA SER A 362 9.11 -7.89 -49.74
C SER A 362 8.60 -7.17 -48.50
N GLY A 363 7.28 -7.17 -48.31
CA GLY A 363 6.68 -6.51 -47.17
C GLY A 363 5.34 -7.10 -46.76
N GLN A 364 4.93 -6.72 -45.56
CA GLN A 364 3.59 -6.94 -45.06
C GLN A 364 2.92 -5.59 -44.80
N ALA A 365 1.64 -5.51 -45.09
CA ALA A 365 0.80 -4.36 -44.82
C ALA A 365 -0.55 -4.76 -44.25
N VAL A 366 -1.17 -3.81 -43.56
CA VAL A 366 -2.53 -3.90 -43.05
C VAL A 366 -3.36 -2.77 -43.63
N PHE A 367 -4.68 -2.88 -43.56
CA PHE A 367 -5.57 -1.83 -44.05
C PHE A 367 -5.52 -0.62 -43.13
N ALA A 368 -5.34 0.57 -43.71
CA ALA A 368 -5.32 1.85 -42.98
C ALA A 368 -6.73 2.46 -42.81
N ASP A 369 -7.78 1.65 -42.92
CA ASP A 369 -9.19 2.03 -42.71
C ASP A 369 -9.67 1.82 -41.26
N SER A 370 -8.79 1.28 -40.40
CA SER A 370 -8.99 1.09 -38.97
C SER A 370 -7.79 1.65 -38.21
N PRO A 371 -7.97 2.17 -36.99
CA PRO A 371 -6.87 2.60 -36.14
C PRO A 371 -5.82 1.49 -35.96
N TYR A 372 -4.54 1.80 -36.17
CA TYR A 372 -3.45 0.88 -35.90
C TYR A 372 -3.01 1.02 -34.44
N ARG A 373 -3.04 -0.08 -33.68
CA ARG A 373 -2.49 -0.13 -32.32
C ARG A 373 -1.53 -1.31 -32.22
N PRO A 374 -0.36 -1.15 -31.59
CA PRO A 374 0.53 -2.29 -31.35
C PRO A 374 -0.19 -3.35 -30.51
N ALA A 375 -0.05 -4.62 -30.90
CA ALA A 375 -0.56 -5.73 -30.10
C ALA A 375 0.25 -5.85 -28.80
N ARG A 376 -0.42 -6.20 -27.69
CA ARG A 376 0.24 -6.39 -26.38
C ARG A 376 0.95 -7.73 -26.32
N ARG A 377 2.18 -7.77 -26.84
CA ARG A 377 3.02 -8.98 -26.95
C ARG A 377 4.06 -9.05 -25.84
N THR A 378 4.50 -7.91 -25.34
CA THR A 378 5.54 -7.84 -24.33
C THR A 378 4.95 -8.16 -22.95
N PRO A 379 5.35 -9.25 -22.29
CA PRO A 379 4.76 -9.66 -21.03
C PRO A 379 5.07 -8.65 -19.93
N LYS A 380 4.08 -8.33 -19.09
CA LYS A 380 4.29 -7.56 -17.87
C LYS A 380 4.98 -8.46 -16.84
N PRO A 381 6.03 -8.00 -16.13
CA PRO A 381 6.65 -8.79 -15.08
C PRO A 381 5.67 -9.10 -13.95
N VAL A 382 5.86 -10.25 -13.31
CA VAL A 382 5.05 -10.73 -12.19
C VAL A 382 5.94 -10.88 -10.96
N VAL A 383 5.54 -10.25 -9.85
CA VAL A 383 6.19 -10.45 -8.57
C VAL A 383 5.65 -11.72 -7.92
N HIS A 384 6.54 -12.65 -7.62
CA HIS A 384 6.20 -13.86 -6.89
C HIS A 384 6.47 -13.66 -5.38
N GLY A 385 5.45 -13.93 -4.55
CA GLY A 385 5.59 -13.96 -3.09
C GLY A 385 5.51 -12.60 -2.38
N PHE A 386 6.30 -12.46 -1.32
CA PHE A 386 6.34 -11.31 -0.43
C PHE A 386 7.73 -10.68 -0.45
N GLN A 387 7.80 -9.37 -0.23
CA GLN A 387 9.05 -8.61 -0.16
C GLN A 387 9.08 -7.77 1.11
N SER A 388 10.24 -7.69 1.76
CA SER A 388 10.44 -6.73 2.85
C SER A 388 10.53 -5.31 2.31
N ALA A 389 9.90 -4.39 3.03
CA ALA A 389 9.99 -2.96 2.83
C ALA A 389 10.02 -2.24 4.18
N VAL A 390 10.52 -1.01 4.20
CA VAL A 390 10.56 -0.18 5.40
C VAL A 390 9.53 0.93 5.27
N VAL A 391 8.68 1.13 6.27
CA VAL A 391 7.70 2.22 6.27
C VAL A 391 8.41 3.57 6.31
N VAL A 392 7.99 4.51 5.47
CA VAL A 392 8.60 5.85 5.35
C VAL A 392 7.54 6.94 5.49
N GLY A 393 8.00 8.14 5.82
CA GLY A 393 7.18 9.33 5.95
C GLY A 393 8.04 10.57 6.13
N PRO A 394 7.42 11.75 6.31
CA PRO A 394 8.14 12.99 6.47
C PRO A 394 9.09 12.96 7.67
N ARG A 395 10.22 13.66 7.54
CA ARG A 395 11.24 13.71 8.58
C ARG A 395 10.64 14.14 9.93
N GLY A 396 10.87 13.33 10.97
CA GLY A 396 10.42 13.60 12.33
C GLY A 396 9.02 13.07 12.67
N GLN A 397 8.30 12.47 11.73
CA GLN A 397 7.04 11.80 12.01
C GLN A 397 7.25 10.33 12.36
N GLU A 398 6.61 9.86 13.43
CA GLU A 398 6.59 8.44 13.80
C GLU A 398 5.46 7.66 13.12
N VAL A 399 4.35 8.35 12.83
CA VAL A 399 3.17 7.77 12.18
C VAL A 399 2.82 8.64 10.98
N TYR A 400 2.87 8.05 9.78
CA TYR A 400 2.48 8.71 8.54
C TYR A 400 1.50 7.82 7.79
N VAL A 401 0.22 8.15 7.92
CA VAL A 401 -0.90 7.41 7.33
C VAL A 401 -1.91 8.36 6.75
N ASP A 402 -2.74 7.86 5.84
CA ASP A 402 -3.91 8.58 5.34
C ASP A 402 -5.22 8.07 5.95
N GLU A 403 -6.35 8.57 5.45
CA GLU A 403 -7.70 8.33 5.96
C GLU A 403 -8.14 6.86 5.84
N PHE A 404 -7.45 6.06 5.02
CA PHE A 404 -7.66 4.63 4.88
C PHE A 404 -6.66 3.79 5.68
N GLY A 405 -5.79 4.41 6.47
CA GLY A 405 -4.71 3.73 7.19
C GLY A 405 -3.64 3.16 6.24
N ARG A 406 -3.50 3.73 5.04
CA ARG A 406 -2.42 3.35 4.10
C ARG A 406 -1.11 3.94 4.57
N VAL A 407 0.00 3.30 4.19
CA VAL A 407 1.36 3.77 4.46
C VAL A 407 2.14 3.89 3.16
N ARG A 408 3.26 4.63 3.20
CA ARG A 408 4.29 4.58 2.15
C ARG A 408 5.47 3.77 2.64
N VAL A 409 6.20 3.15 1.73
CA VAL A 409 7.34 2.29 2.06
C VAL A 409 8.51 2.51 1.11
N GLN A 410 9.72 2.27 1.59
CA GLN A 410 10.91 2.04 0.77
C GLN A 410 11.06 0.54 0.54
N LEU A 411 10.98 0.11 -0.72
CA LEU A 411 11.28 -1.27 -1.12
C LEU A 411 12.79 -1.50 -1.13
N ALA A 412 13.25 -2.69 -0.73
CA ALA A 412 14.68 -2.98 -0.57
C ALA A 412 15.49 -2.88 -1.87
N TRP A 413 14.87 -3.16 -3.02
CA TRP A 413 15.49 -3.06 -4.34
C TRP A 413 15.39 -1.66 -4.95
N ASP A 414 14.58 -0.77 -4.37
CA ASP A 414 14.47 0.60 -4.88
C ASP A 414 15.70 1.41 -4.44
N ARG A 415 16.53 1.74 -5.44
CA ARG A 415 17.79 2.46 -5.28
C ARG A 415 17.65 3.96 -5.49
N GLU A 416 16.54 4.42 -6.07
CA GLU A 416 16.31 5.83 -6.40
C GLU A 416 15.50 6.55 -5.31
N GLY A 417 14.69 5.81 -4.54
CA GLY A 417 13.98 6.32 -3.38
C GLY A 417 14.91 6.90 -2.31
N GLN A 418 14.46 7.98 -1.68
CA GLN A 418 15.23 8.75 -0.70
C GLN A 418 14.89 8.37 0.75
N LYS A 419 14.09 7.30 0.95
CA LYS A 419 13.58 6.86 2.26
C LYS A 419 12.73 7.92 2.95
N ASP A 420 11.97 8.67 2.16
CA ASP A 420 11.08 9.76 2.58
C ASP A 420 9.63 9.50 2.12
N GLU A 421 8.74 10.46 2.35
CA GLU A 421 7.34 10.40 1.93
C GLU A 421 7.15 10.26 0.41
N HIS A 422 8.16 10.43 -0.42
CA HIS A 422 8.06 10.31 -1.87
C HIS A 422 8.52 8.95 -2.42
N SER A 423 8.93 8.03 -1.55
CA SER A 423 9.51 6.73 -1.99
C SER A 423 8.52 5.80 -2.69
N SER A 424 7.22 5.87 -2.38
CA SER A 424 6.20 5.03 -3.00
C SER A 424 4.82 5.67 -3.03
N CYS A 425 3.89 5.02 -3.74
CA CYS A 425 2.47 5.31 -3.61
C CYS A 425 1.93 4.90 -2.22
N TRP A 426 0.70 5.30 -1.94
CA TRP A 426 -0.04 4.88 -0.76
C TRP A 426 -0.46 3.41 -0.85
N MET A 427 0.03 2.56 0.05
CA MET A 427 -0.24 1.13 0.08
C MET A 427 -1.23 0.78 1.20
N ARG A 428 -2.28 0.02 0.86
CA ARG A 428 -3.21 -0.54 1.86
C ARG A 428 -2.47 -1.48 2.80
N VAL A 429 -2.86 -1.43 4.07
CA VAL A 429 -2.34 -2.31 5.11
C VAL A 429 -3.39 -3.33 5.48
N TYR A 430 -3.04 -4.61 5.37
CA TYR A 430 -3.82 -5.71 5.89
C TYR A 430 -4.04 -5.53 7.39
N GLN A 431 -5.29 -5.68 7.82
CA GLN A 431 -5.69 -5.71 9.22
C GLN A 431 -6.22 -7.10 9.54
N GLY A 432 -5.92 -7.62 10.74
CA GLY A 432 -6.38 -8.95 11.16
C GLY A 432 -7.91 -9.09 11.22
N TRP A 433 -8.63 -7.97 11.36
CA TRP A 433 -10.08 -7.92 11.36
C TRP A 433 -10.58 -6.54 10.90
N GLY A 434 -11.42 -6.46 9.87
CA GLY A 434 -11.96 -5.18 9.38
C GLY A 434 -13.45 -5.28 9.00
N GLY A 435 -14.29 -4.51 9.71
CA GLY A 435 -15.71 -4.37 9.45
C GLY A 435 -16.13 -2.91 9.24
N ALA A 436 -17.43 -2.67 9.04
CA ALA A 436 -17.98 -1.33 8.82
C ALA A 436 -18.05 -0.52 10.12
N GLY A 437 -16.95 0.15 10.48
CA GLY A 437 -16.83 0.96 11.70
C GLY A 437 -16.38 0.20 12.95
N TRP A 438 -15.84 -1.00 12.79
CA TRP A 438 -15.38 -1.87 13.87
C TRP A 438 -14.28 -2.82 13.36
N GLY A 439 -13.44 -3.35 14.25
CA GLY A 439 -12.35 -4.27 13.89
C GLY A 439 -11.07 -4.00 14.67
N MET A 440 -9.95 -4.51 14.15
CA MET A 440 -8.61 -4.30 14.70
C MET A 440 -7.87 -3.27 13.85
N ILE A 441 -7.21 -2.32 14.51
CA ILE A 441 -6.32 -1.37 13.86
C ILE A 441 -4.99 -1.32 14.59
N ALA A 442 -3.97 -1.80 13.91
CA ALA A 442 -2.58 -1.51 14.26
C ALA A 442 -1.98 -0.88 13.02
N LEU A 443 -1.43 0.33 13.12
CA LEU A 443 -0.83 1.02 11.97
C LEU A 443 0.70 0.85 11.99
N PRO A 444 1.35 0.56 10.85
CA PRO A 444 2.80 0.52 10.79
C PRO A 444 3.37 1.93 11.02
N ARG A 445 4.43 2.02 11.83
CA ARG A 445 5.15 3.27 12.12
C ARG A 445 6.33 3.45 11.18
N VAL A 446 6.73 4.69 10.94
CA VAL A 446 7.92 5.02 10.15
C VAL A 446 9.15 4.30 10.73
N GLY A 447 9.92 3.67 9.85
CA GLY A 447 11.07 2.83 10.21
C GLY A 447 10.74 1.37 10.46
N GLN A 448 9.45 0.97 10.57
CA GLN A 448 9.08 -0.44 10.74
C GLN A 448 9.24 -1.26 9.47
N GLU A 449 9.70 -2.50 9.62
CA GLU A 449 9.74 -3.46 8.52
C GLU A 449 8.37 -4.11 8.32
N VAL A 450 7.93 -4.11 7.07
CA VAL A 450 6.66 -4.68 6.63
C VAL A 450 6.87 -5.63 5.46
N LEU A 451 5.95 -6.59 5.33
CA LEU A 451 5.88 -7.48 4.17
C LEU A 451 4.89 -6.90 3.15
N VAL A 452 5.35 -6.73 1.92
CA VAL A 452 4.57 -6.25 0.77
C VAL A 452 4.33 -7.40 -0.19
N THR A 453 3.09 -7.54 -0.67
CA THR A 453 2.76 -8.35 -1.84
C THR A 453 2.09 -7.49 -2.91
N PHE A 454 1.72 -8.09 -4.02
CA PHE A 454 1.28 -7.42 -5.23
C PHE A 454 0.00 -8.09 -5.73
N LEU A 455 -1.07 -7.32 -5.96
CA LEU A 455 -2.35 -7.89 -6.41
C LEU A 455 -2.18 -8.53 -7.79
N GLN A 456 -2.56 -9.81 -7.94
CA GLN A 456 -2.27 -10.62 -9.15
C GLN A 456 -0.78 -10.68 -9.52
N GLY A 457 0.12 -10.41 -8.56
CA GLY A 457 1.56 -10.27 -8.79
C GLY A 457 1.95 -9.02 -9.59
N ASP A 458 1.03 -8.07 -9.81
CA ASP A 458 1.30 -6.86 -10.58
C ASP A 458 2.19 -5.88 -9.78
N PRO A 459 3.43 -5.59 -10.22
CA PRO A 459 4.34 -4.67 -9.54
C PRO A 459 3.76 -3.27 -9.30
N ASP A 460 2.79 -2.84 -10.11
CA ASP A 460 2.13 -1.53 -9.98
C ASP A 460 1.06 -1.51 -8.87
N GLN A 461 0.72 -2.66 -8.25
CA GLN A 461 -0.38 -2.81 -7.29
C GLN A 461 0.07 -3.40 -5.95
N PRO A 462 0.97 -2.72 -5.21
CA PRO A 462 1.48 -3.20 -3.94
C PRO A 462 0.47 -3.06 -2.78
N ILE A 463 0.52 -4.01 -1.85
CA ILE A 463 -0.27 -4.03 -0.61
C ILE A 463 0.58 -4.61 0.54
N VAL A 464 0.52 -3.99 1.71
CA VAL A 464 1.19 -4.47 2.92
C VAL A 464 0.34 -5.57 3.56
N ILE A 465 0.92 -6.73 3.82
CA ILE A 465 0.21 -7.92 4.34
C ILE A 465 0.69 -8.40 5.71
N GLY A 466 1.82 -7.89 6.20
CA GLY A 466 2.38 -8.35 7.46
C GLY A 466 3.51 -7.47 7.97
N ARG A 467 4.08 -7.87 9.11
CA ARG A 467 5.20 -7.22 9.79
C ARG A 467 6.17 -8.27 10.30
N THR A 468 7.43 -7.89 10.40
CA THR A 468 8.48 -8.75 10.92
C THR A 468 9.35 -7.98 11.90
N TYR A 469 9.81 -8.66 12.94
CA TYR A 469 10.88 -8.15 13.79
C TYR A 469 12.23 -8.38 13.09
N ASN A 470 13.20 -7.53 13.40
CA ASN A 470 14.57 -7.63 12.90
C ASN A 470 15.57 -7.15 13.97
N ALA A 471 16.85 -7.10 13.65
CA ALA A 471 17.90 -6.75 14.62
C ALA A 471 17.81 -5.32 15.18
N VAL A 472 17.10 -4.42 14.51
CA VAL A 472 16.85 -3.04 14.97
C VAL A 472 15.50 -2.98 15.69
N GLN A 473 14.48 -3.65 15.15
CA GLN A 473 13.15 -3.75 15.71
C GLN A 473 12.98 -5.12 16.35
N ASN A 474 13.52 -5.25 17.56
CA ASN A 474 13.48 -6.50 18.30
C ASN A 474 12.05 -6.85 18.75
N ALA A 475 11.84 -8.14 19.04
CA ALA A 475 10.62 -8.59 19.70
C ALA A 475 10.44 -7.90 21.07
N PRO A 476 9.19 -7.73 21.57
CA PRO A 476 8.93 -7.04 22.83
C PRO A 476 9.58 -7.67 24.07
N TYR A 477 9.93 -8.95 23.97
CA TYR A 477 10.59 -9.73 25.01
C TYR A 477 11.80 -10.46 24.42
N THR A 478 12.83 -10.65 25.25
CA THR A 478 14.03 -11.41 24.86
C THR A 478 13.67 -12.85 24.50
N LEU A 479 14.05 -13.28 23.31
CA LEU A 479 13.87 -14.65 22.83
C LEU A 479 15.23 -15.35 22.69
N PRO A 480 15.33 -16.67 22.95
CA PRO A 480 14.23 -17.61 23.26
C PRO A 480 13.81 -17.69 24.74
N GLU A 481 14.38 -16.87 25.63
CA GLU A 481 14.15 -16.90 27.08
C GLU A 481 12.66 -16.83 27.47
N HIS A 482 11.89 -15.97 26.80
CA HIS A 482 10.46 -15.78 27.05
C HIS A 482 9.58 -16.37 25.93
N SER A 483 9.93 -17.56 25.44
CA SER A 483 9.24 -18.25 24.34
C SER A 483 7.78 -18.65 24.63
N THR A 484 7.36 -18.64 25.88
CA THR A 484 5.97 -18.90 26.32
C THR A 484 5.13 -17.64 26.51
N ARG A 485 5.68 -16.44 26.20
CA ARG A 485 4.93 -15.18 26.29
C ARG A 485 4.30 -14.80 24.97
N SER A 486 3.03 -14.41 25.06
CA SER A 486 2.27 -13.76 23.99
C SER A 486 1.83 -12.39 24.45
N ALA A 487 2.04 -11.34 23.64
CA ALA A 487 1.72 -9.98 24.09
C ALA A 487 1.29 -9.03 22.98
N TRP A 488 0.45 -8.09 23.38
CA TRP A 488 0.07 -6.90 22.63
C TRP A 488 0.63 -5.71 23.37
N LYS A 489 1.81 -5.22 22.93
CA LYS A 489 2.52 -4.12 23.57
C LYS A 489 2.57 -2.92 22.64
N SER A 490 2.05 -1.79 23.09
CA SER A 490 2.13 -0.52 22.38
C SER A 490 3.41 0.24 22.74
N ASP A 491 3.57 1.42 22.16
CA ASP A 491 4.55 2.42 22.61
C ASP A 491 3.90 3.79 22.49
N SER A 492 4.07 4.66 23.47
CA SER A 492 3.53 6.02 23.44
C SER A 492 4.04 6.75 22.20
N SER A 493 3.22 7.59 21.59
CA SER A 493 3.61 8.34 20.39
C SER A 493 2.96 9.73 20.42
N PRO A 494 3.69 10.79 20.01
CA PRO A 494 5.10 10.80 19.62
C PRO A 494 6.06 10.74 20.82
N GLY A 495 7.30 10.31 20.60
CA GLY A 495 8.42 10.40 21.55
C GLY A 495 8.69 9.15 22.38
N GLY A 496 7.85 8.11 22.30
CA GLY A 496 8.00 6.89 23.08
C GLY A 496 7.90 7.12 24.59
N GLY A 497 8.61 6.30 25.37
CA GLY A 497 8.82 6.50 26.81
C GLY A 497 7.73 5.93 27.72
N GLY A 498 6.74 5.23 27.17
CA GLY A 498 5.69 4.54 27.92
C GLY A 498 4.94 3.54 27.06
N PHE A 499 4.16 2.64 27.64
CA PHE A 499 3.44 1.63 26.88
C PHE A 499 2.16 1.13 27.56
N ASN A 500 1.20 0.69 26.74
CA ASN A 500 0.09 -0.12 27.19
C ASN A 500 0.34 -1.57 26.79
N GLU A 501 -0.06 -2.51 27.63
CA GLU A 501 0.22 -3.92 27.37
C GLU A 501 -0.87 -4.85 27.90
N VAL A 502 -1.18 -5.87 27.10
CA VAL A 502 -1.80 -7.11 27.56
C VAL A 502 -0.86 -8.26 27.22
N MET A 503 -0.38 -8.95 28.25
CA MET A 503 0.57 -10.07 28.12
C MET A 503 0.00 -11.32 28.78
N LEU A 504 0.19 -12.46 28.11
CA LEU A 504 -0.13 -13.80 28.57
C LEU A 504 1.17 -14.59 28.69
N GLU A 505 1.46 -15.12 29.87
CA GLU A 505 2.54 -16.06 30.15
C GLU A 505 1.95 -17.45 30.32
N ASP A 506 2.37 -18.38 29.45
CA ASP A 506 1.90 -19.77 29.45
C ASP A 506 2.93 -20.74 30.06
N LEU A 507 3.94 -20.22 30.77
CA LEU A 507 4.89 -21.06 31.50
C LEU A 507 4.18 -21.81 32.64
N LYS A 508 4.13 -23.14 32.52
CA LYS A 508 3.42 -24.01 33.45
C LYS A 508 3.80 -23.78 34.92
N GLY A 509 2.80 -23.55 35.77
CA GLY A 509 2.96 -23.26 37.20
C GLY A 509 3.41 -21.83 37.52
N LYS A 510 3.54 -20.99 36.49
CA LYS A 510 3.88 -19.56 36.57
C LYS A 510 3.03 -18.74 35.59
N GLU A 511 1.84 -19.25 35.25
CA GLU A 511 0.94 -18.61 34.30
C GLU A 511 0.53 -17.23 34.81
N LEU A 512 0.48 -16.24 33.92
CA LEU A 512 0.17 -14.86 34.26
C LEU A 512 -0.58 -14.16 33.14
N VAL A 513 -1.67 -13.47 33.49
CA VAL A 513 -2.26 -12.42 32.66
C VAL A 513 -1.85 -11.08 33.24
N TRP A 514 -1.06 -10.31 32.49
CA TRP A 514 -0.63 -8.98 32.89
C TRP A 514 -1.30 -7.90 32.04
N GLN A 515 -1.81 -6.87 32.70
CA GLN A 515 -2.42 -5.71 32.06
C GLN A 515 -1.75 -4.45 32.59
N HIS A 516 -1.24 -3.62 31.68
CA HIS A 516 -0.60 -2.35 31.98
C HIS A 516 -1.30 -1.23 31.20
N ALA A 517 -1.70 -0.18 31.91
CA ALA A 517 -2.14 1.08 31.30
C ALA A 517 -1.15 2.18 31.69
N GLN A 518 -0.56 2.85 30.70
CA GLN A 518 0.47 3.88 30.92
C GLN A 518 -0.06 5.10 31.67
N LYS A 519 -1.36 5.38 31.52
CA LYS A 519 -2.02 6.56 32.07
C LYS A 519 -3.38 6.20 32.66
N ASP A 520 -4.44 6.34 31.87
CA ASP A 520 -5.82 6.15 32.31
C ASP A 520 -6.33 4.76 31.91
N ARG A 521 -7.11 4.11 32.78
CA ARG A 521 -7.80 2.84 32.47
C ARG A 521 -9.28 2.96 32.80
N GLU A 522 -10.10 3.06 31.77
CA GLU A 522 -11.56 3.04 31.89
C GLU A 522 -12.12 1.64 31.60
N ARG A 523 -13.22 1.30 32.26
CA ARG A 523 -13.90 0.01 32.10
C ARG A 523 -15.40 0.22 32.21
N LEU A 524 -16.11 -0.08 31.13
CA LEU A 524 -17.57 -0.01 31.06
C LEU A 524 -18.15 -1.41 30.82
N VAL A 525 -18.98 -1.88 31.74
CA VAL A 525 -19.74 -3.13 31.62
C VAL A 525 -21.22 -2.76 31.61
N LYS A 526 -21.90 -3.05 30.51
CA LYS A 526 -23.31 -2.63 30.31
C LYS A 526 -24.35 -3.54 30.98
N ASN A 527 -23.92 -4.66 31.55
CA ASN A 527 -24.79 -5.61 32.24
C ASN A 527 -24.10 -6.10 33.52
N ASP A 528 -23.64 -7.35 33.54
CA ASP A 528 -23.08 -7.97 34.75
C ASP A 528 -21.56 -8.10 34.65
N GLU A 529 -20.85 -7.77 35.75
CA GLU A 529 -19.46 -8.15 35.97
C GLU A 529 -19.37 -9.20 37.07
N GLN A 530 -18.60 -10.26 36.82
CA GLN A 530 -18.26 -11.27 37.82
C GLN A 530 -16.75 -11.42 37.95
N SER A 531 -16.26 -11.47 39.20
CA SER A 531 -14.85 -11.75 39.50
C SER A 531 -14.76 -12.85 40.56
N THR A 532 -14.00 -13.91 40.26
CA THR A 532 -13.70 -15.00 41.20
C THR A 532 -12.20 -15.11 41.37
N VAL A 533 -11.72 -14.98 42.60
CA VAL A 533 -10.31 -15.15 42.96
C VAL A 533 -10.23 -16.32 43.95
N VAL A 534 -9.57 -17.40 43.54
CA VAL A 534 -9.53 -18.66 44.30
C VAL A 534 -8.54 -18.60 45.46
N HIS A 535 -7.48 -17.81 45.30
CA HIS A 535 -6.47 -17.58 46.34
C HIS A 535 -6.61 -16.15 46.87
N ASP A 536 -5.61 -15.29 46.63
CA ASP A 536 -5.56 -13.95 47.23
C ASP A 536 -5.83 -12.84 46.22
N ARG A 537 -6.49 -11.77 46.68
CA ARG A 537 -6.60 -10.48 45.98
C ARG A 537 -5.95 -9.39 46.82
N GLN A 538 -4.97 -8.70 46.23
CA GLN A 538 -4.37 -7.49 46.80
C GLN A 538 -4.76 -6.28 45.96
N LYS A 539 -5.11 -5.16 46.62
CA LYS A 539 -5.44 -3.88 45.98
C LYS A 539 -4.71 -2.76 46.70
N LEU A 540 -4.00 -1.94 45.93
CA LEU A 540 -3.37 -0.71 46.40
C LEU A 540 -3.89 0.45 45.57
N VAL A 541 -4.37 1.49 46.25
CA VAL A 541 -4.73 2.78 45.65
C VAL A 541 -3.92 3.82 46.41
N ASN A 542 -3.03 4.53 45.70
CA ASN A 542 -2.10 5.47 46.32
C ASN A 542 -2.74 6.82 46.67
N ASN A 543 -3.83 7.17 45.98
CA ASN A 543 -4.59 8.37 46.23
C ASN A 543 -6.03 7.99 46.62
N ASP A 544 -7.03 8.43 45.88
CA ASP A 544 -8.43 8.27 46.27
C ASP A 544 -9.10 7.06 45.61
N GLU A 545 -9.97 6.40 46.39
CA GLU A 545 -10.92 5.41 45.89
C GLU A 545 -12.34 5.88 46.22
N ALA A 546 -13.19 5.95 45.19
CA ALA A 546 -14.61 6.21 45.32
C ALA A 546 -15.41 5.00 44.78
N GLU A 547 -16.38 4.54 45.56
CA GLU A 547 -17.28 3.46 45.18
C GLU A 547 -18.73 3.92 45.41
N ARG A 548 -19.54 3.84 44.36
CA ARG A 548 -20.98 4.15 44.40
C ARG A 548 -21.76 2.93 43.97
N ILE A 549 -22.72 2.53 44.80
CA ILE A 549 -23.62 1.41 44.56
C ILE A 549 -25.04 1.94 44.72
N ASP A 550 -25.76 2.13 43.62
CA ASP A 550 -27.14 2.65 43.65
C ASP A 550 -28.14 1.60 44.18
N GLY A 551 -27.81 0.33 44.03
CA GLY A 551 -28.60 -0.81 44.53
C GLY A 551 -28.14 -1.28 45.91
N HIS A 552 -28.04 -2.60 46.07
CA HIS A 552 -27.65 -3.23 47.33
C HIS A 552 -26.17 -3.62 47.36
N ALA A 553 -25.45 -3.17 48.40
CA ALA A 553 -24.11 -3.64 48.72
C ALA A 553 -24.18 -4.75 49.78
N ARG A 554 -23.70 -5.97 49.44
CA ARG A 554 -23.59 -7.09 50.38
C ARG A 554 -22.15 -7.56 50.50
N ARG A 555 -21.59 -7.47 51.72
CA ARG A 555 -20.25 -7.99 52.04
C ARG A 555 -20.36 -9.09 53.09
N SER A 556 -19.80 -10.26 52.80
CA SER A 556 -19.71 -11.39 53.75
C SER A 556 -18.27 -11.85 53.86
N VAL A 557 -17.78 -11.98 55.10
CA VAL A 557 -16.42 -12.42 55.40
C VAL A 557 -16.51 -13.48 56.49
N SER A 558 -16.04 -14.70 56.19
CA SER A 558 -16.20 -15.86 57.09
C SER A 558 -15.16 -15.93 58.21
N LYS A 559 -14.06 -15.20 58.10
CA LYS A 559 -12.99 -15.15 59.09
C LYS A 559 -12.94 -13.75 59.70
N ASN A 560 -11.87 -13.00 59.44
CA ASN A 560 -11.60 -11.74 60.10
C ASN A 560 -11.77 -10.56 59.14
N VAL A 561 -12.17 -9.42 59.70
CA VAL A 561 -12.10 -8.11 59.06
C VAL A 561 -11.28 -7.21 59.97
N ASP A 562 -10.09 -6.83 59.52
CA ASP A 562 -9.26 -5.82 60.16
C ASP A 562 -9.39 -4.52 59.37
N ALA A 563 -9.71 -3.41 60.06
CA ALA A 563 -9.89 -2.10 59.45
C ALA A 563 -9.17 -1.04 60.29
N VAL A 564 -8.34 -0.22 59.63
CA VAL A 564 -7.61 0.89 60.25
C VAL A 564 -7.92 2.15 59.45
N THR A 565 -8.43 3.18 60.14
CA THR A 565 -8.68 4.50 59.58
C THR A 565 -7.68 5.47 60.21
N GLY A 566 -6.84 6.10 59.39
CA GLY A 566 -5.74 6.94 59.87
C GLY A 566 -6.15 8.31 60.41
N ARG A 567 -7.31 8.83 59.97
CA ARG A 567 -7.90 10.09 60.45
C ARG A 567 -9.35 9.87 60.84
N ASP A 568 -10.28 10.19 59.95
CA ASP A 568 -11.71 10.26 60.28
C ASP A 568 -12.49 9.11 59.65
N ARG A 569 -13.39 8.50 60.42
CA ARG A 569 -14.46 7.63 59.93
C ARG A 569 -15.79 8.32 60.21
N ARG A 570 -16.59 8.57 59.17
CA ARG A 570 -17.93 9.14 59.26
C ARG A 570 -18.93 8.18 58.62
N GLU A 571 -20.02 7.91 59.32
CA GLU A 571 -21.05 6.94 58.88
C GLU A 571 -22.43 7.53 59.19
N ARG A 572 -23.30 7.58 58.18
CA ARG A 572 -24.70 8.02 58.31
C ARG A 572 -25.62 6.92 57.84
N ILE A 573 -26.60 6.58 58.66
CA ILE A 573 -27.60 5.55 58.37
C ILE A 573 -28.96 6.22 58.56
N GLU A 574 -29.71 6.34 57.47
CA GLU A 574 -31.05 6.99 57.49
C GLU A 574 -32.14 6.03 58.00
N GLY A 575 -31.92 4.73 57.81
CA GLY A 575 -32.78 3.67 58.33
C GLY A 575 -32.29 3.14 59.68
N SER A 576 -32.49 1.84 59.89
CA SER A 576 -32.06 1.16 61.12
C SER A 576 -30.63 0.61 61.01
N CYS A 577 -29.87 0.71 62.10
CA CYS A 577 -28.59 0.03 62.27
C CYS A 577 -28.76 -1.11 63.29
N HIS A 578 -28.41 -2.33 62.92
CA HIS A 578 -28.45 -3.50 63.79
C HIS A 578 -27.05 -4.08 63.97
N LEU A 579 -26.66 -4.29 65.23
CA LEU A 579 -25.38 -4.91 65.58
C LEU A 579 -25.63 -6.07 66.57
N GLU A 580 -25.26 -7.28 66.18
CA GLU A 580 -25.23 -8.46 67.05
C GLU A 580 -23.79 -8.91 67.26
N VAL A 581 -23.33 -8.94 68.52
CA VAL A 581 -22.01 -9.45 68.90
C VAL A 581 -22.20 -10.63 69.84
N ARG A 582 -21.87 -11.83 69.37
CA ARG A 582 -22.10 -13.08 70.14
C ARG A 582 -21.09 -13.35 71.25
N ALA A 583 -19.92 -12.72 71.18
CA ALA A 583 -18.87 -12.86 72.17
C ALA A 583 -18.69 -11.52 72.91
N SER A 584 -17.57 -10.82 72.68
CA SER A 584 -17.27 -9.56 73.34
C SER A 584 -17.31 -8.37 72.37
N TYR A 585 -18.00 -7.30 72.76
CA TYR A 585 -17.83 -5.96 72.20
C TYR A 585 -16.96 -5.14 73.15
N ARG A 586 -15.91 -4.49 72.63
CA ARG A 586 -15.03 -3.60 73.39
C ARG A 586 -14.84 -2.31 72.61
N GLU A 587 -15.07 -1.19 73.26
CA GLU A 587 -14.92 0.14 72.70
C GLU A 587 -14.07 0.98 73.66
N GLU A 588 -13.02 1.61 73.14
CA GLU A 588 -12.17 2.55 73.89
C GLU A 588 -12.22 3.90 73.17
N VAL A 589 -12.71 4.92 73.85
CA VAL A 589 -12.70 6.30 73.36
C VAL A 589 -11.78 7.12 74.26
N ARG A 590 -10.62 7.52 73.73
CA ARG A 590 -9.65 8.36 74.48
C ARG A 590 -10.07 9.83 74.53
N GLY A 591 -10.85 10.26 73.55
CA GLY A 591 -11.46 11.59 73.50
C GLY A 591 -12.85 11.60 74.16
N THR A 592 -13.80 12.28 73.52
CA THR A 592 -15.17 12.39 74.01
C THR A 592 -16.09 11.40 73.29
N GLN A 593 -16.84 10.59 74.05
CA GLN A 593 -18.00 9.85 73.53
C GLN A 593 -19.27 10.68 73.74
N SER A 594 -19.97 11.02 72.66
CA SER A 594 -21.28 11.71 72.70
C SER A 594 -22.37 10.77 72.19
N CYS A 595 -23.49 10.69 72.90
CA CYS A 595 -24.64 9.88 72.53
C CYS A 595 -25.94 10.68 72.77
N THR A 596 -26.79 10.74 71.76
CA THR A 596 -28.12 11.36 71.82
C THR A 596 -29.14 10.32 71.38
N VAL A 597 -30.15 10.07 72.20
CA VAL A 597 -31.28 9.20 71.88
C VAL A 597 -32.56 10.01 72.10
N GLU A 598 -33.29 10.31 71.04
CA GLU A 598 -34.45 11.21 71.09
C GLU A 598 -35.71 10.55 71.67
N LEU A 599 -35.86 9.25 71.44
CA LEU A 599 -37.02 8.48 71.90
C LEU A 599 -36.69 7.72 73.18
N GLY A 600 -36.20 6.48 73.07
CA GLY A 600 -35.95 5.63 74.23
C GLY A 600 -34.61 4.91 74.14
N GLN A 601 -33.86 4.94 75.25
CA GLN A 601 -32.69 4.09 75.46
C GLN A 601 -33.05 2.98 76.44
N GLN A 602 -32.76 1.73 76.07
CA GLN A 602 -32.99 0.56 76.93
C GLN A 602 -31.69 -0.22 77.07
N GLU A 603 -31.29 -0.49 78.30
CA GLU A 603 -30.12 -1.29 78.61
C GLU A 603 -30.50 -2.42 79.57
N ARG A 604 -30.18 -3.66 79.19
CA ARG A 604 -30.32 -4.84 80.06
C ARG A 604 -28.97 -5.52 80.19
N VAL A 605 -28.44 -5.53 81.41
CA VAL A 605 -27.18 -6.20 81.72
C VAL A 605 -27.46 -7.38 82.63
N GLY A 606 -27.20 -8.60 82.15
CA GLY A 606 -27.40 -9.82 82.95
C GLY A 606 -26.37 -10.02 84.06
N GLY A 607 -25.20 -9.38 83.95
CA GLY A 607 -24.14 -9.38 84.95
C GLY A 607 -23.97 -8.01 85.60
N ARG A 608 -22.71 -7.55 85.71
CA ARG A 608 -22.38 -6.27 86.35
C ARG A 608 -22.53 -5.12 85.35
N HIS A 609 -23.40 -4.16 85.66
CA HIS A 609 -23.40 -2.82 85.07
C HIS A 609 -22.66 -1.86 86.01
N ALA A 610 -21.60 -1.20 85.54
CA ALA A 610 -20.79 -0.31 86.37
C ALA A 610 -20.55 1.01 85.64
N LEU A 611 -20.91 2.12 86.28
CA LEU A 611 -20.67 3.47 85.79
C LEU A 611 -19.78 4.22 86.78
N ARG A 612 -18.66 4.74 86.28
CA ARG A 612 -17.71 5.56 87.05
C ARG A 612 -17.37 6.79 86.24
N ALA A 613 -17.60 7.97 86.81
CA ALA A 613 -17.07 9.23 86.30
C ALA A 613 -16.18 9.87 87.37
N GLU A 614 -15.05 10.44 86.97
CA GLU A 614 -14.11 11.07 87.91
C GLU A 614 -14.62 12.41 88.44
N LYS A 615 -15.47 13.10 87.67
CA LYS A 615 -15.99 14.42 88.03
C LYS A 615 -17.44 14.36 88.48
N LYS A 616 -18.35 13.91 87.59
CA LYS A 616 -19.80 13.99 87.84
C LYS A 616 -20.56 12.97 87.02
N ILE A 617 -21.57 12.35 87.65
CA ILE A 617 -22.67 11.65 87.00
C ILE A 617 -23.94 12.49 87.22
N HIS A 618 -24.76 12.67 86.19
CA HIS A 618 -25.96 13.50 86.25
C HIS A 618 -27.15 12.73 85.64
N TYR A 619 -28.10 12.32 86.48
CA TYR A 619 -29.37 11.74 86.05
C TYR A 619 -30.49 12.77 86.28
N VAL A 620 -31.28 13.04 85.24
CA VAL A 620 -32.48 13.89 85.28
C VAL A 620 -33.58 13.18 84.53
N ALA A 621 -34.73 13.03 85.15
CA ALA A 621 -35.93 12.44 84.56
C ALA A 621 -37.17 13.06 85.22
N GLU A 622 -38.31 13.04 84.54
CA GLU A 622 -39.61 13.41 85.13
C GLU A 622 -39.94 12.50 86.33
N ALA A 623 -39.61 11.21 86.22
CA ALA A 623 -39.63 10.25 87.31
C ALA A 623 -38.30 9.48 87.35
N PHE A 624 -37.65 9.46 88.51
CA PHE A 624 -36.45 8.65 88.76
C PHE A 624 -36.78 7.56 89.78
N VAL A 625 -36.70 6.29 89.34
CA VAL A 625 -36.95 5.12 90.18
C VAL A 625 -35.69 4.26 90.17
N GLY A 626 -35.14 4.01 91.36
CA GLY A 626 -34.06 3.07 91.57
C GLY A 626 -34.53 1.95 92.48
N GLU A 627 -34.46 0.72 91.99
CA GLU A 627 -34.82 -0.48 92.74
C GLU A 627 -33.59 -1.38 92.86
N GLY A 628 -33.29 -1.80 94.08
CA GLY A 628 -32.30 -2.83 94.36
C GLY A 628 -32.96 -3.96 95.15
N ALA A 629 -32.67 -5.20 94.79
CA ALA A 629 -33.29 -6.36 95.43
C ALA A 629 -32.78 -6.56 96.87
N ASP A 630 -31.46 -6.57 97.05
CA ASP A 630 -30.84 -6.85 98.34
C ASP A 630 -30.31 -5.59 99.05
N ASP A 631 -29.84 -4.61 98.26
CA ASP A 631 -29.17 -3.42 98.78
C ASP A 631 -29.27 -2.23 97.82
N VAL A 632 -29.69 -1.08 98.35
CA VAL A 632 -29.53 0.22 97.69
C VAL A 632 -28.79 1.14 98.65
N THR A 633 -27.57 1.52 98.29
CA THR A 633 -26.74 2.43 99.10
C THR A 633 -26.36 3.69 98.32
N ILE A 634 -26.66 4.85 98.89
CA ILE A 634 -26.15 6.16 98.46
C ILE A 634 -25.21 6.67 99.55
N ARG A 635 -23.92 6.82 99.25
CA ARG A 635 -22.88 7.22 100.22
C ARG A 635 -22.08 8.40 99.73
N GLY A 636 -21.72 9.29 100.65
CA GLY A 636 -20.79 10.40 100.42
C GLY A 636 -19.88 10.66 101.64
N PRO A 637 -19.04 11.70 101.60
CA PRO A 637 -18.09 12.01 102.68
C PRO A 637 -18.76 12.30 104.04
N GLY A 638 -19.97 12.83 104.04
CA GLY A 638 -20.72 13.20 105.25
C GLY A 638 -21.61 12.10 105.86
N GLY A 639 -21.71 10.92 105.24
CA GLY A 639 -22.61 9.85 105.67
C GLY A 639 -23.14 8.97 104.53
N PHE A 640 -24.17 8.17 104.82
CA PHE A 640 -24.86 7.33 103.82
C PHE A 640 -26.36 7.17 104.14
N ILE A 641 -27.09 6.79 103.10
CA ILE A 641 -28.43 6.22 103.15
C ILE A 641 -28.31 4.82 102.57
N ARG A 642 -28.76 3.81 103.32
CA ARG A 642 -28.76 2.42 102.89
C ARG A 642 -30.13 1.84 103.12
N MET A 643 -30.64 1.13 102.13
CA MET A 643 -31.91 0.43 102.16
C MET A 643 -31.61 -1.04 101.89
N ASP A 644 -31.92 -1.90 102.84
CA ASP A 644 -31.76 -3.35 102.75
C ASP A 644 -32.96 -4.05 103.38
N ALA A 645 -32.93 -5.38 103.48
CA ALA A 645 -34.02 -6.17 104.04
C ALA A 645 -34.38 -5.84 105.51
N ALA A 646 -33.49 -5.16 106.26
CA ALA A 646 -33.74 -4.77 107.64
C ALA A 646 -34.39 -3.38 107.77
N GLY A 647 -34.37 -2.56 106.71
CA GLY A 647 -35.05 -1.26 106.64
C GLY A 647 -34.18 -0.13 106.07
N VAL A 648 -34.58 1.11 106.33
CA VAL A 648 -33.87 2.32 105.87
C VAL A 648 -32.94 2.82 106.98
N THR A 649 -31.63 2.72 106.75
CA THR A 649 -30.60 3.26 107.65
C THR A 649 -30.09 4.60 107.12
N ILE A 650 -30.25 5.66 107.92
CA ILE A 650 -29.69 6.99 107.65
C ILE A 650 -28.63 7.29 108.71
N LYS A 651 -27.36 7.40 108.31
CA LYS A 651 -26.24 7.70 109.22
C LYS A 651 -25.35 8.79 108.62
N GLY A 652 -25.23 9.91 109.32
CA GLY A 652 -24.35 11.01 108.93
C GLY A 652 -23.84 11.81 110.13
N THR A 653 -22.85 12.66 109.90
CA THR A 653 -22.25 13.53 110.94
C THR A 653 -23.27 14.53 111.53
N LEU A 654 -24.23 14.96 110.70
CA LEU A 654 -25.39 15.78 111.06
C LEU A 654 -26.51 15.50 110.04
N VAL A 655 -27.71 15.13 110.50
CA VAL A 655 -28.87 14.88 109.65
C VAL A 655 -29.88 16.02 109.81
N LYS A 656 -30.17 16.73 108.71
CA LYS A 656 -31.08 17.88 108.66
C LYS A 656 -32.38 17.47 107.98
N ILE A 657 -33.52 17.53 108.68
CA ILE A 657 -34.86 17.18 108.17
C ILE A 657 -35.73 18.45 108.23
N ASN A 658 -36.40 18.81 107.13
CA ASN A 658 -37.31 19.98 107.02
C ASN A 658 -36.70 21.36 107.39
N VAL A 659 -35.41 21.58 107.12
CA VAL A 659 -34.71 22.87 107.33
C VAL A 659 -34.17 23.42 106.00
N SER A 660 -33.93 24.73 105.92
CA SER A 660 -33.51 25.41 104.68
C SER A 660 -32.18 24.88 104.12
N GLY A 661 -32.13 24.68 102.81
CA GLY A 661 -30.96 24.21 102.07
C GLY A 661 -31.19 24.30 100.55
N SER A 662 -30.11 24.28 99.77
CA SER A 662 -30.16 24.28 98.30
C SER A 662 -29.60 22.97 97.75
N PRO A 663 -30.24 22.36 96.74
CA PRO A 663 -29.74 21.14 96.11
C PRO A 663 -28.47 21.42 95.31
N GLY A 664 -27.65 20.39 95.09
CA GLY A 664 -26.53 20.47 94.16
C GLY A 664 -27.03 20.76 92.74
N LYS A 665 -26.34 21.65 92.00
CA LYS A 665 -26.74 22.01 90.63
C LYS A 665 -26.18 21.01 89.61
N GLY A 666 -27.07 20.47 88.76
CA GLY A 666 -26.77 19.72 87.55
C GLY A 666 -26.19 20.59 86.43
N GLY A 667 -25.38 20.03 85.53
CA GLY A 667 -24.82 20.77 84.39
C GLY A 667 -25.63 20.63 83.09
N GLY A 668 -26.70 19.82 83.10
CA GLY A 668 -27.39 19.38 81.87
C GLY A 668 -26.63 18.28 81.12
N ALA A 669 -27.22 17.77 80.05
CA ALA A 669 -26.57 16.90 79.06
C ALA A 669 -26.54 17.64 77.72
N HIS A 670 -25.34 17.85 77.18
CA HIS A 670 -25.13 18.55 75.91
C HIS A 670 -24.20 17.73 75.02
N PRO A 671 -24.64 16.55 74.54
CA PRO A 671 -23.84 15.72 73.63
C PRO A 671 -23.57 16.48 72.32
N GLY A 672 -22.35 16.35 71.78
CA GLY A 672 -22.02 16.91 70.47
C GLY A 672 -22.69 16.10 69.35
N ALA A 673 -23.16 16.77 68.30
CA ALA A 673 -23.67 16.11 67.11
C ALA A 673 -22.52 15.49 66.29
N PRO A 674 -22.71 14.33 65.64
CA PRO A 674 -21.72 13.78 64.73
C PRO A 674 -21.52 14.71 63.53
N GLU A 675 -20.28 14.78 63.04
CA GLU A 675 -19.99 15.45 61.78
C GLU A 675 -20.56 14.65 60.61
N GLN A 676 -21.20 15.32 59.66
CA GLN A 676 -21.81 14.66 58.51
C GLN A 676 -20.72 14.01 57.63
N PRO A 677 -20.96 12.82 57.08
CA PRO A 677 -20.16 12.30 55.97
C PRO A 677 -20.14 13.32 54.84
N VAL A 678 -19.03 13.38 54.11
CA VAL A 678 -18.96 14.19 52.89
C VAL A 678 -20.02 13.66 51.93
N GLY A 679 -20.93 14.53 51.47
CA GLY A 679 -21.93 14.14 50.48
C GLY A 679 -21.22 13.69 49.21
N VAL A 680 -21.76 12.67 48.55
CA VAL A 680 -21.36 12.39 47.16
C VAL A 680 -21.88 13.58 46.37
N ASP A 681 -20.98 14.40 45.82
CA ASP A 681 -21.38 15.45 44.88
C ASP A 681 -22.24 14.82 43.80
N SER A 682 -23.42 15.40 43.58
CA SER A 682 -24.25 15.07 42.43
C SER A 682 -23.56 15.63 41.19
N ASP A 683 -22.56 14.93 40.69
CA ASP A 683 -22.11 15.15 39.33
C ASP A 683 -23.21 14.59 38.42
N ASP A 684 -24.13 15.48 38.04
CA ASP A 684 -24.96 15.34 36.85
C ASP A 684 -24.02 15.15 35.64
N THR A 685 -23.91 13.91 35.16
CA THR A 685 -23.47 13.61 33.79
C THR A 685 -24.30 12.48 33.19
#